data_AF-A0A0M9E910-F1
#
_entry.id   AF-A0A0M9E910-F1
#
_cell.length_a   1.000
_cell.length_b   1.000
_cell.length_c   1.000
_cell.angle_alpha   90.00
_cell.angle_beta   90.00
_cell.angle_gamma   90.00
#
_symmetry.space_group_name_H-M   'P 1'
#
loop_
_entity.id
_entity.type
_entity.pdbx_description
1 polymer ?
#
loop_
_entity_poly.entity_id
_entity_poly.type
_entity_poly.pdbx_seq_one_letter_code
_entity_poly.pdbx_strand_id
1 'polypeptide(L)'
;EVSNYQKNCVIELLNSFNINHLHTINQQYDLKLEPISKEEFLKFVGAGQASSFHLAMLIYQKIQSIHPFQSSEICPAEMENDKQSESLEKLCEETILEKYLTPENPDTMYSEFPQSHADLPELLKMPPQEIIGLLIQLHSAYRITLNLRGLSAEDVLELLYNCEGTITRLEIFNLKNNAIEGSKHINDIIELQTALNDGNVIALKRMIRNMIEHLEQADPDKEKNCQGRIGKLTAILHDIDSLKSMYQYTPLKARIGSDSVGRSRRIQGMGFAIIETLPKRAQQEIRKEKNGQRVIIPVRMEAFKRTTLIPYSTTHSSKKSHLEHTRKNSLFSKIGYKRETDWVVHEFPTMSPQGNIVTLGGINQDTNGAEQKASTLEDRLKPRQSFRYLNTKIKNTLKVLIGFIPAFATFALTNNWWVLAYLGAFIWFGITGFRNIIQSVLGGGGFKRSPLLRWNDYVSWDRLTDSLLYTGFSVPLLDYVVKTLLLQETMNITTANHPYELYSIMALANGLYLSSHNAFRGLPKGAIIGNFFRSILSIPLAIVYSFGAEAIFGMIGIANVEVILQKSAAIISKAASDTVAGMIEGTADRYHNIKVRLNDYQDRLRQLFNVYSSLEMMFPDKKPLELLKSPKDVRSTQNAEALDLGKIILISSLDMLYFWMYQPRARSAIRQLVASLSEEERTIFFKSQEILEWQKTISLLFVNGFIGQNFSRGLAFYLNRSKEYLDAMRDLKNL
;
A
#
# COMPACT_ATOMS: atom_id res chain seq x y z
N GLU A 1 -7.15 -19.59 -34.36
CA GLU A 1 -6.14 -20.27 -35.21
C GLU A 1 -4.76 -20.31 -34.58
N VAL A 2 -4.13 -19.17 -34.27
CA VAL A 2 -2.78 -19.13 -33.64
C VAL A 2 -2.69 -19.96 -32.36
N SER A 3 -3.68 -19.86 -31.46
CA SER A 3 -3.75 -20.68 -30.24
C SER A 3 -3.79 -22.20 -30.54
N ASN A 4 -4.46 -22.62 -31.61
CA ASN A 4 -4.49 -24.04 -32.02
C ASN A 4 -3.14 -24.46 -32.63
N TYR A 5 -2.51 -23.60 -33.42
CA TYR A 5 -1.17 -23.85 -33.96
C TYR A 5 -0.14 -24.04 -32.84
N GLN A 6 -0.09 -23.11 -31.87
CA GLN A 6 0.79 -23.23 -30.70
C GLN A 6 0.51 -24.51 -29.88
N LYS A 7 -0.77 -24.86 -29.71
CA LYS A 7 -1.17 -26.10 -29.04
C LYS A 7 -0.61 -27.33 -29.77
N ASN A 8 -0.66 -27.35 -31.10
CA ASN A 8 -0.11 -28.44 -31.91
C ASN A 8 1.41 -28.53 -31.80
N CYS A 9 2.14 -27.41 -31.84
CA CYS A 9 3.59 -27.40 -31.64
C CYS A 9 4.00 -27.97 -30.27
N VAL A 10 3.26 -27.66 -29.20
CA VAL A 10 3.54 -28.22 -27.87
C VAL A 10 3.21 -29.73 -27.80
N ILE A 11 2.23 -30.20 -28.57
CA ILE A 11 1.93 -31.63 -28.68
C ILE A 11 3.05 -32.36 -29.45
N GLU A 12 3.60 -31.75 -30.50
CA GLU A 12 4.77 -32.29 -31.20
C GLU A 12 5.99 -32.34 -30.28
N LEU A 13 6.21 -31.32 -29.46
CA LEU A 13 7.24 -31.34 -28.41
C LEU A 13 7.03 -32.47 -27.40
N LEU A 14 5.79 -32.70 -26.96
CA LEU A 14 5.44 -33.84 -26.10
C LEU A 14 5.79 -35.19 -26.78
N ASN A 15 5.47 -35.34 -28.07
CA ASN A 15 5.81 -36.55 -28.81
C ASN A 15 7.33 -36.73 -28.94
N SER A 16 8.05 -35.66 -29.27
CA SER A 16 9.51 -35.64 -29.33
C SER A 16 10.13 -36.02 -27.99
N PHE A 17 9.60 -35.51 -26.88
CA PHE A 17 10.03 -35.86 -25.53
C PHE A 17 9.84 -37.35 -25.23
N ASN A 18 8.65 -37.91 -25.54
CA ASN A 18 8.35 -39.32 -25.32
C ASN A 18 9.29 -40.25 -26.12
N ILE A 19 9.70 -39.85 -27.33
CA ILE A 19 10.58 -40.66 -28.20
C ILE A 19 12.05 -40.50 -27.79
N ASN A 20 12.54 -39.28 -27.60
CA ASN A 20 13.97 -39.00 -27.52
C ASN A 20 14.50 -38.82 -26.09
N HIS A 21 13.66 -38.41 -25.13
CA HIS A 21 14.11 -38.00 -23.80
C HIS A 21 13.57 -38.87 -22.66
N LEU A 22 12.43 -39.54 -22.84
CA LEU A 22 11.83 -40.40 -21.81
C LEU A 22 12.76 -41.54 -21.39
N HIS A 23 13.37 -42.24 -22.36
CA HIS A 23 14.31 -43.33 -22.06
C HIS A 23 15.55 -42.81 -21.33
N THR A 24 16.09 -41.67 -21.76
CA THR A 24 17.27 -41.04 -21.15
C THR A 24 16.99 -40.62 -19.71
N ILE A 25 15.82 -40.05 -19.42
CA ILE A 25 15.42 -39.68 -18.05
C ILE A 25 15.23 -40.93 -17.19
N ASN A 26 14.56 -41.96 -17.70
CA ASN A 26 14.36 -43.23 -17.00
C ASN A 26 15.71 -43.90 -16.66
N GLN A 27 16.67 -43.89 -17.58
CA GLN A 27 18.00 -44.46 -17.36
C GLN A 27 18.87 -43.61 -16.42
N GLN A 28 18.82 -42.28 -16.56
CA GLN A 28 19.66 -41.36 -15.79
C GLN A 28 19.25 -41.26 -14.32
N TYR A 29 17.95 -41.41 -14.04
CA TYR A 29 17.38 -41.24 -12.71
C TYR A 29 16.77 -42.54 -12.14
N ASP A 30 16.99 -43.68 -12.79
CA ASP A 30 16.41 -45.01 -12.45
C ASP A 30 14.89 -44.96 -12.21
N LEU A 31 14.18 -44.27 -13.10
CA LEU A 31 12.73 -44.09 -13.04
C LEU A 31 12.02 -45.01 -14.04
N LYS A 32 10.76 -45.33 -13.73
CA LYS A 32 9.84 -46.03 -14.64
C LYS A 32 8.70 -45.11 -15.08
N LEU A 33 9.03 -43.98 -15.70
CA LEU A 33 8.03 -43.08 -16.28
C LEU A 33 7.42 -43.72 -17.53
N GLU A 34 6.10 -43.82 -17.54
CA GLU A 34 5.34 -44.18 -18.74
C GLU A 34 5.19 -42.96 -19.68
N PRO A 35 5.08 -43.19 -21.01
CA PRO A 35 4.82 -42.13 -21.98
C PRO A 35 3.59 -41.30 -21.60
N ILE A 36 3.72 -39.98 -21.69
CA ILE A 36 2.62 -39.06 -21.38
C ILE A 36 1.69 -38.97 -22.59
N SER A 37 0.40 -39.25 -22.40
CA SER A 37 -0.58 -39.16 -23.49
C SER A 37 -1.02 -37.72 -23.74
N LYS A 38 -1.45 -37.43 -24.98
CA LYS A 38 -2.02 -36.13 -25.35
C LYS A 38 -3.24 -35.77 -24.49
N GLU A 39 -4.12 -36.72 -24.22
CA GLU A 39 -5.35 -36.49 -23.45
C GLU A 39 -5.03 -36.15 -21.99
N GLU A 40 -4.07 -36.85 -21.39
CA GLU A 40 -3.58 -36.58 -20.05
C GLU A 40 -2.98 -35.17 -19.93
N PHE A 41 -2.14 -34.78 -20.90
CA PHE A 41 -1.56 -33.44 -20.94
C PHE A 41 -2.62 -32.34 -21.08
N LEU A 42 -3.58 -32.51 -21.98
CA LEU A 42 -4.66 -31.53 -22.16
C LEU A 42 -5.58 -31.44 -20.94
N LYS A 43 -5.84 -32.56 -20.27
CA LYS A 43 -6.62 -32.58 -19.02
C LYS A 43 -5.89 -31.84 -17.88
N PHE A 44 -4.56 -31.95 -17.83
CA PHE A 44 -3.73 -31.22 -16.87
C PHE A 44 -3.77 -29.70 -17.09
N VAL A 45 -3.71 -29.25 -18.36
CA VAL A 45 -3.81 -27.83 -18.72
C VAL A 45 -5.22 -27.25 -18.47
N GLY A 46 -6.27 -28.05 -18.62
CA GLY A 46 -7.65 -27.63 -18.40
C GLY A 46 -8.14 -26.64 -19.46
N ALA A 47 -8.72 -25.51 -19.01
CA ALA A 47 -9.24 -24.46 -19.90
C ALA A 47 -8.15 -23.47 -20.41
N GLY A 48 -6.89 -23.66 -20.02
CA GLY A 48 -5.77 -22.78 -20.38
C GLY A 48 -5.12 -23.09 -21.73
N GLN A 49 -4.19 -22.22 -22.16
CA GLN A 49 -3.34 -22.46 -23.33
C GLN A 49 -2.18 -23.40 -22.97
N ALA A 50 -2.02 -24.49 -23.73
CA ALA A 50 -0.91 -25.43 -23.54
C ALA A 50 0.44 -24.74 -23.82
N SER A 51 1.45 -25.01 -22.98
CA SER A 51 2.80 -24.46 -23.10
C SER A 51 3.85 -25.50 -22.73
N SER A 52 5.09 -25.28 -23.17
CA SER A 52 6.25 -26.11 -22.78
C SER A 52 6.46 -26.15 -21.26
N PHE A 53 6.15 -25.06 -20.55
CA PHE A 53 6.19 -25.03 -19.09
C PHE A 53 5.13 -25.95 -18.45
N HIS A 54 3.90 -25.98 -18.98
CA HIS A 54 2.90 -26.93 -18.50
C HIS A 54 3.35 -28.38 -18.71
N LEU A 55 4.05 -28.66 -19.82
CA LEU A 55 4.60 -29.98 -20.08
C LEU A 55 5.69 -30.34 -19.06
N ALA A 56 6.61 -29.41 -18.78
CA ALA A 56 7.63 -29.58 -17.75
C ALA A 56 7.02 -29.85 -16.35
N MET A 57 5.95 -29.12 -15.99
CA MET A 57 5.22 -29.34 -14.73
C MET A 57 4.60 -30.73 -14.65
N LEU A 58 3.97 -31.21 -15.73
CA LEU A 58 3.36 -32.53 -15.74
C LEU A 58 4.41 -33.64 -15.62
N ILE A 59 5.53 -33.51 -16.34
CA ILE A 59 6.67 -34.43 -16.23
C ILE A 59 7.19 -34.45 -14.78
N TYR A 60 7.41 -33.28 -14.19
CA TYR A 60 7.88 -33.17 -12.81
C TYR A 60 6.90 -33.80 -11.81
N GLN A 61 5.60 -33.56 -11.97
CA GLN A 61 4.57 -34.15 -11.12
C GLN A 61 4.55 -35.68 -11.23
N LYS A 62 4.75 -36.24 -12.43
CA LYS A 62 4.87 -37.70 -12.61
C LYS A 62 6.12 -38.25 -11.92
N ILE A 63 7.26 -37.56 -12.05
CA ILE A 63 8.50 -37.92 -11.36
C ILE A 63 8.28 -37.95 -9.83
N GLN A 64 7.65 -36.91 -9.28
CA GLN A 64 7.29 -36.86 -7.86
C GLN A 64 6.28 -37.92 -7.42
N SER A 65 5.44 -38.43 -8.33
CA SER A 65 4.47 -39.47 -7.99
C SER A 65 5.09 -40.88 -7.92
N ILE A 66 6.13 -41.13 -8.73
CA ILE A 66 6.87 -42.40 -8.76
C ILE A 66 7.89 -42.46 -7.63
N HIS A 67 8.59 -41.34 -7.44
CA HIS A 67 9.43 -41.09 -6.28
C HIS A 67 8.80 -39.92 -5.52
N PRO A 68 7.79 -40.15 -4.67
CA PRO A 68 7.53 -39.17 -3.62
C PRO A 68 8.87 -39.03 -2.91
N PHE A 69 9.36 -37.80 -2.75
CA PHE A 69 10.52 -37.53 -1.91
C PHE A 69 10.15 -37.98 -0.49
N GLN A 70 10.22 -39.29 -0.22
CA GLN A 70 10.21 -39.84 1.10
C GLN A 70 11.58 -39.48 1.64
N SER A 71 11.56 -38.52 2.56
CA SER A 71 12.32 -38.57 3.78
C SER A 71 12.15 -39.96 4.43
N SER A 72 12.72 -41.00 3.83
CA SER A 72 13.00 -42.24 4.53
C SER A 72 14.20 -41.93 5.41
N GLU A 73 14.07 -42.23 6.70
CA GLU A 73 15.23 -42.47 7.55
C GLU A 73 16.07 -43.53 6.82
N ILE A 74 17.14 -43.10 6.15
CA ILE A 74 18.14 -44.02 5.62
C ILE A 74 18.79 -44.64 6.85
N CYS A 75 18.42 -45.89 7.16
CA CYS A 75 19.27 -46.77 7.93
C CYS A 75 20.66 -46.79 7.27
N PRO A 76 21.75 -46.57 8.03
CA PRO A 76 23.08 -46.35 7.47
C PRO A 76 23.73 -47.66 7.00
N ALA A 77 23.20 -48.27 5.94
CA ALA A 77 23.71 -49.55 5.44
C ALA A 77 23.94 -49.65 3.92
N GLU A 78 23.56 -48.67 3.09
CA GLU A 78 23.80 -48.74 1.64
C GLU A 78 24.37 -47.42 1.08
N MET A 79 25.68 -47.23 1.24
CA MET A 79 26.45 -46.06 0.81
C MET A 79 27.05 -46.21 -0.61
N GLU A 80 26.26 -46.57 -1.62
CA GLU A 80 26.76 -46.63 -3.02
C GLU A 80 26.08 -45.66 -4.01
N ASN A 81 24.98 -44.97 -3.66
CA ASN A 81 24.21 -44.12 -4.61
C ASN A 81 24.11 -42.61 -4.26
N ASP A 82 25.11 -42.01 -3.60
CA ASP A 82 25.07 -40.61 -3.15
C ASP A 82 24.94 -39.57 -4.29
N LYS A 83 25.51 -39.81 -5.47
CA LYS A 83 25.46 -38.84 -6.60
C LYS A 83 24.12 -38.80 -7.32
N GLN A 84 23.37 -39.91 -7.32
CA GLN A 84 22.10 -40.03 -8.05
C GLN A 84 20.96 -39.38 -7.26
N SER A 85 20.90 -39.60 -5.95
CA SER A 85 19.94 -38.96 -5.04
C SER A 85 20.10 -37.43 -5.03
N GLU A 86 21.34 -36.93 -5.00
CA GLU A 86 21.63 -35.49 -5.03
C GLU A 86 21.27 -34.84 -6.40
N SER A 87 21.26 -35.63 -7.48
CA SER A 87 20.89 -35.17 -8.83
C SER A 87 19.38 -35.16 -9.07
N LEU A 88 18.64 -36.07 -8.44
CA LEU A 88 17.17 -36.10 -8.40
C LEU A 88 16.62 -34.96 -7.53
N GLU A 89 17.25 -34.66 -6.39
CA GLU A 89 16.88 -33.54 -5.51
C GLU A 89 17.02 -32.17 -6.17
N LYS A 90 17.95 -32.03 -7.15
CA LYS A 90 18.15 -30.78 -7.92
C LYS A 90 17.23 -30.66 -9.15
N LEU A 91 16.40 -31.68 -9.41
CA LEU A 91 15.44 -31.65 -10.52
C LEU A 91 14.22 -30.79 -10.13
N CYS A 92 13.89 -29.82 -10.98
CA CYS A 92 12.72 -28.96 -10.84
C CYS A 92 12.08 -28.76 -12.22
N GLU A 93 10.90 -28.13 -12.28
CA GLU A 93 10.21 -27.88 -13.55
C GLU A 93 11.09 -27.10 -14.53
N GLU A 94 11.90 -26.16 -14.03
CA GLU A 94 12.82 -25.37 -14.85
C GLU A 94 14.02 -26.19 -15.36
N THR A 95 14.60 -27.09 -14.56
CA THR A 95 15.67 -27.99 -15.03
C THR A 95 15.18 -28.88 -16.17
N ILE A 96 13.93 -29.35 -16.09
CA ILE A 96 13.32 -30.17 -17.14
C ILE A 96 13.10 -29.35 -18.41
N LEU A 97 12.61 -28.11 -18.25
CA LEU A 97 12.42 -27.19 -19.36
C LEU A 97 13.75 -26.90 -20.08
N GLU A 98 14.79 -26.50 -19.34
CA GLU A 98 16.11 -26.12 -19.86
C GLU A 98 16.85 -27.27 -20.55
N LYS A 99 16.79 -28.49 -19.99
CA LYS A 99 17.60 -29.62 -20.47
C LYS A 99 16.93 -30.46 -21.55
N TYR A 100 15.60 -30.55 -21.56
CA TYR A 100 14.89 -31.53 -22.39
C TYR A 100 13.82 -30.91 -23.29
N LEU A 101 13.40 -29.66 -23.04
CA LEU A 101 12.30 -29.03 -23.75
C LEU A 101 12.67 -27.68 -24.38
N THR A 102 13.96 -27.32 -24.39
CA THR A 102 14.48 -26.14 -25.08
C THR A 102 14.67 -26.41 -26.57
N PRO A 103 14.44 -25.41 -27.43
CA PRO A 103 14.58 -25.54 -28.88
C PRO A 103 16.04 -25.71 -29.37
N GLU A 104 17.02 -25.52 -28.49
CA GLU A 104 18.45 -25.71 -28.77
C GLU A 104 18.91 -27.17 -28.70
N ASN A 105 18.03 -28.08 -28.25
CA ASN A 105 18.33 -29.51 -28.26
C ASN A 105 18.22 -30.06 -29.68
N PRO A 106 19.28 -30.66 -30.25
CA PRO A 106 19.27 -31.18 -31.62
C PRO A 106 18.24 -32.30 -31.83
N ASP A 107 17.81 -32.96 -30.75
CA ASP A 107 16.81 -34.03 -30.74
C ASP A 107 15.36 -33.53 -30.58
N THR A 108 15.13 -32.22 -30.40
CA THR A 108 13.77 -31.66 -30.36
C THR A 108 13.41 -31.03 -31.71
N MET A 109 12.36 -31.52 -32.37
CA MET A 109 11.76 -30.86 -33.55
C MET A 109 11.04 -29.54 -33.21
N TYR A 110 11.13 -29.07 -31.96
CA TYR A 110 10.46 -27.87 -31.51
C TYR A 110 11.33 -26.65 -31.75
N SER A 111 10.88 -25.77 -32.64
CA SER A 111 11.38 -24.40 -32.72
C SER A 111 10.25 -23.48 -32.26
N GLU A 112 10.53 -22.57 -31.32
CA GLU A 112 9.59 -21.48 -30.97
C GLU A 112 9.25 -20.63 -32.21
N PHE A 113 10.10 -20.69 -33.24
CA PHE A 113 9.93 -20.06 -34.53
C PHE A 113 9.37 -21.04 -35.57
N PRO A 114 8.37 -20.65 -36.37
CA PRO A 114 7.74 -21.52 -37.36
C PRO A 114 8.74 -22.03 -38.40
N GLN A 115 8.80 -23.35 -38.62
CA GLN A 115 9.76 -23.96 -39.55
C GLN A 115 9.27 -24.01 -41.02
N SER A 116 7.99 -23.76 -41.30
CA SER A 116 7.43 -23.76 -42.67
C SER A 116 6.38 -22.66 -42.89
N HIS A 117 6.57 -21.85 -43.93
CA HIS A 117 5.67 -20.75 -44.31
C HIS A 117 4.27 -21.20 -44.76
N ALA A 118 4.10 -22.46 -45.17
CA ALA A 118 2.83 -22.96 -45.70
C ALA A 118 1.74 -23.07 -44.63
N ASP A 119 2.06 -23.69 -43.48
CA ASP A 119 1.09 -24.03 -42.41
C ASP A 119 0.94 -22.95 -41.32
N LEU A 120 1.56 -21.79 -41.53
CA LEU A 120 1.50 -20.66 -40.61
C LEU A 120 0.12 -19.98 -40.64
N PRO A 121 -0.55 -19.77 -39.49
CA PRO A 121 -1.75 -18.96 -39.39
C PRO A 121 -1.55 -17.55 -39.96
N GLU A 122 -2.61 -16.96 -40.53
CA GLU A 122 -2.54 -15.63 -41.18
C GLU A 122 -1.98 -14.55 -40.26
N LEU A 123 -2.38 -14.53 -38.98
CA LEU A 123 -1.91 -13.55 -37.99
C LEU A 123 -0.38 -13.60 -37.77
N LEU A 124 0.27 -14.76 -37.94
CA LEU A 124 1.73 -14.89 -37.82
C LEU A 124 2.48 -14.54 -39.11
N LYS A 125 1.76 -14.37 -40.23
CA LYS A 125 2.29 -13.91 -41.51
C LYS A 125 2.19 -12.38 -41.66
N MET A 126 1.34 -11.74 -40.85
CA MET A 126 1.12 -10.30 -40.91
C MET A 126 2.38 -9.52 -40.49
N PRO A 127 2.69 -8.42 -41.18
CA PRO A 127 3.77 -7.54 -40.77
C PRO A 127 3.41 -6.82 -39.45
N PRO A 128 4.40 -6.39 -38.66
CA PRO A 128 4.19 -5.74 -37.37
C PRO A 128 3.21 -4.55 -37.42
N GLN A 129 3.22 -3.77 -38.51
CA GLN A 129 2.34 -2.63 -38.71
C GLN A 129 0.86 -3.00 -38.71
N GLU A 130 0.49 -4.08 -39.39
CA GLU A 130 -0.89 -4.56 -39.48
C GLU A 130 -1.36 -5.10 -38.13
N ILE A 131 -0.49 -5.85 -37.43
CA ILE A 131 -0.77 -6.35 -36.09
C ILE A 131 -1.04 -5.19 -35.13
N ILE A 132 -0.20 -4.16 -35.16
CA ILE A 132 -0.42 -2.96 -34.36
C ILE A 132 -1.72 -2.27 -34.77
N GLY A 133 -2.00 -2.12 -36.07
CA GLY A 133 -3.25 -1.57 -36.57
C GLY A 133 -4.50 -2.27 -36.00
N LEU A 134 -4.47 -3.60 -35.93
CA LEU A 134 -5.54 -4.39 -35.30
C LEU A 134 -5.65 -4.13 -33.79
N LEU A 135 -4.51 -4.06 -33.07
CA LEU A 135 -4.48 -3.79 -31.63
C LEU A 135 -5.04 -2.41 -31.29
N ILE A 136 -4.82 -1.42 -32.15
CA ILE A 136 -5.31 -0.04 -31.99
C ILE A 136 -6.85 0.00 -32.00
N GLN A 137 -7.49 -0.85 -32.81
CA GLN A 137 -8.95 -0.90 -32.93
C GLN A 137 -9.63 -1.45 -31.67
N LEU A 138 -8.92 -2.19 -30.82
CA LEU A 138 -9.50 -2.85 -29.65
C LEU A 138 -9.77 -1.89 -28.47
N HIS A 139 -8.95 -0.85 -28.29
CA HIS A 139 -9.06 0.02 -27.12
C HIS A 139 -8.50 1.44 -27.36
N SER A 140 -9.28 2.47 -27.00
CA SER A 140 -8.82 3.87 -27.03
C SER A 140 -7.79 4.13 -25.91
N ALA A 141 -6.68 4.82 -26.20
CA ALA A 141 -5.57 5.06 -25.27
C ALA A 141 -4.70 3.83 -24.92
N TYR A 142 -4.23 3.14 -25.97
CA TYR A 142 -3.29 2.03 -25.87
C TYR A 142 -1.83 2.50 -25.63
N ARG A 143 -0.99 1.57 -25.21
CA ARG A 143 0.43 1.77 -24.91
C ARG A 143 1.21 0.52 -25.30
N ILE A 144 1.91 0.59 -26.43
CA ILE A 144 2.69 -0.56 -26.93
C ILE A 144 4.08 -0.53 -26.29
N THR A 145 4.51 -1.69 -25.79
CA THR A 145 5.84 -1.93 -25.23
C THR A 145 6.49 -3.04 -26.03
N LEU A 146 7.67 -2.78 -26.59
CA LEU A 146 8.47 -3.78 -27.30
C LEU A 146 9.33 -4.55 -26.30
N ASN A 147 9.17 -5.87 -26.29
CA ASN A 147 10.07 -6.76 -25.56
C ASN A 147 11.36 -6.94 -26.37
N LEU A 148 12.51 -6.76 -25.72
CA LEU A 148 13.83 -6.76 -26.38
C LEU A 148 14.50 -8.14 -26.42
N ARG A 149 13.82 -9.21 -26.00
CA ARG A 149 14.39 -10.57 -25.95
C ARG A 149 14.80 -11.02 -27.35
N GLY A 150 16.07 -11.38 -27.50
CA GLY A 150 16.64 -11.85 -28.76
C GLY A 150 16.71 -10.79 -29.88
N LEU A 151 16.39 -9.52 -29.59
CA LEU A 151 16.43 -8.46 -30.59
C LEU A 151 17.77 -7.72 -30.53
N SER A 152 18.35 -7.48 -31.70
CA SER A 152 19.51 -6.59 -31.87
C SER A 152 19.07 -5.13 -31.99
N ALA A 153 20.02 -4.19 -31.99
CA ALA A 153 19.71 -2.77 -32.18
C ALA A 153 19.15 -2.49 -33.59
N GLU A 154 19.60 -3.26 -34.58
CA GLU A 154 19.10 -3.26 -35.96
C GLU A 154 17.62 -3.67 -36.03
N ASP A 155 17.26 -4.76 -35.36
CA ASP A 155 15.86 -5.24 -35.30
C ASP A 155 14.94 -4.19 -34.66
N VAL A 156 15.39 -3.61 -33.55
CA VAL A 156 14.64 -2.57 -32.84
C VAL A 156 14.44 -1.36 -33.73
N LEU A 157 15.48 -0.87 -34.41
CA LEU A 157 15.37 0.27 -35.31
C LEU A 157 14.37 0.01 -36.44
N GLU A 158 14.46 -1.16 -37.08
CA GLU A 158 13.55 -1.56 -38.14
C GLU A 158 12.09 -1.60 -37.66
N LEU A 159 11.82 -2.15 -36.47
CA LEU A 159 10.49 -2.22 -35.89
C LEU A 159 9.94 -0.84 -35.55
N LEU A 160 10.76 0.03 -34.93
CA LEU A 160 10.37 1.39 -34.55
C LEU A 160 10.01 2.23 -35.78
N TYR A 161 10.77 2.10 -36.86
CA TYR A 161 10.52 2.79 -38.12
C TYR A 161 9.28 2.24 -38.83
N ASN A 162 9.22 0.91 -38.99
CA ASN A 162 8.10 0.22 -39.63
C ASN A 162 6.77 0.60 -38.98
N CYS A 163 6.73 0.66 -37.65
CA CYS A 163 5.52 0.93 -36.89
C CYS A 163 5.22 2.43 -36.73
N GLU A 164 5.92 3.31 -37.46
CA GLU A 164 5.66 4.75 -37.55
C GLU A 164 5.50 5.46 -36.19
N GLY A 165 6.32 5.10 -35.19
CA GLY A 165 6.26 5.73 -33.86
C GLY A 165 5.16 5.22 -32.92
N THR A 166 4.36 4.22 -33.31
CA THR A 166 3.29 3.66 -32.44
C THR A 166 3.87 2.89 -31.23
N ILE A 167 5.06 2.32 -31.37
CA ILE A 167 5.81 1.69 -30.27
C ILE A 167 6.44 2.80 -29.43
N THR A 168 5.90 3.04 -28.23
CA THR A 168 6.33 4.16 -27.36
C THR A 168 7.11 3.72 -26.13
N ARG A 169 7.33 2.42 -25.95
CA ARG A 169 8.08 1.85 -24.81
C ARG A 169 8.97 0.69 -25.22
N LEU A 170 10.14 0.59 -24.58
CA LEU A 170 11.05 -0.55 -24.66
C LEU A 170 11.18 -1.21 -23.29
N GLU A 171 11.05 -2.53 -23.24
CA GLU A 171 11.32 -3.32 -22.03
C GLU A 171 12.83 -3.61 -21.94
N ILE A 172 13.56 -2.71 -21.27
CA ILE A 172 15.02 -2.76 -21.16
C ILE A 172 15.53 -3.84 -20.21
N PHE A 173 14.68 -4.33 -19.32
CA PHE A 173 15.05 -5.34 -18.34
C PHE A 173 13.82 -6.14 -17.94
N ASN A 174 13.94 -7.46 -18.02
CA ASN A 174 12.94 -8.39 -17.50
C ASN A 174 13.66 -9.44 -16.62
N LEU A 175 13.17 -9.65 -15.39
CA LEU A 175 13.79 -10.58 -14.44
C LEU A 175 13.90 -12.01 -14.98
N LYS A 176 12.90 -12.48 -15.72
CA LYS A 176 12.86 -13.84 -16.27
C LYS A 176 13.83 -13.99 -17.44
N ASN A 177 13.79 -13.06 -18.40
CA ASN A 177 14.61 -13.15 -19.61
C ASN A 177 16.11 -12.97 -19.30
N ASN A 178 16.45 -12.06 -18.37
CA ASN A 178 17.84 -11.81 -18.01
C ASN A 178 18.51 -12.98 -17.27
N ALA A 179 17.73 -13.84 -16.59
CA ALA A 179 18.25 -15.05 -15.98
C ALA A 179 18.68 -16.10 -17.02
N ILE A 180 18.12 -16.05 -18.24
CA ILE A 180 18.26 -17.09 -19.28
C ILE A 180 19.31 -16.70 -20.33
N GLU A 181 19.28 -15.47 -20.87
CA GLU A 181 20.04 -15.14 -22.11
C GLU A 181 21.18 -14.11 -21.92
N GLY A 182 21.18 -13.34 -20.83
CA GLY A 182 22.15 -12.26 -20.63
C GLY A 182 21.99 -11.08 -21.61
N SER A 183 22.32 -9.87 -21.16
CA SER A 183 22.02 -8.61 -21.84
C SER A 183 23.03 -8.22 -22.94
N LYS A 184 23.18 -9.02 -24.01
CA LYS A 184 24.26 -8.79 -25.00
C LYS A 184 24.10 -7.48 -25.82
N HIS A 185 22.88 -7.03 -26.13
CA HIS A 185 22.62 -5.86 -27.01
C HIS A 185 21.91 -4.67 -26.34
N ILE A 186 21.68 -4.72 -25.03
CA ILE A 186 20.83 -3.73 -24.35
C ILE A 186 21.46 -2.32 -24.32
N ASN A 187 22.79 -2.24 -24.22
CA ASN A 187 23.48 -0.94 -24.19
C ASN A 187 23.31 -0.19 -25.52
N ASP A 188 23.46 -0.88 -26.66
CA ASP A 188 23.32 -0.29 -27.99
C ASP A 188 21.87 0.20 -28.21
N ILE A 189 20.89 -0.55 -27.71
CA ILE A 189 19.47 -0.17 -27.77
C ILE A 189 19.18 1.06 -26.89
N ILE A 190 19.82 1.19 -25.72
CA ILE A 190 19.68 2.37 -24.86
C ILE A 190 20.34 3.60 -25.48
N GLU A 191 21.50 3.44 -26.15
CA GLU A 191 22.11 4.53 -26.91
C GLU A 191 21.19 4.97 -28.06
N LEU A 192 20.57 4.02 -28.77
CA LEU A 192 19.62 4.29 -29.86
C LEU A 192 18.40 5.05 -29.33
N GLN A 193 17.82 4.58 -28.22
CA GLN A 193 16.71 5.23 -27.53
C GLN A 193 17.06 6.67 -27.15
N THR A 194 18.25 6.90 -26.61
CA THR A 194 18.72 8.23 -26.20
C THR A 194 18.89 9.14 -27.41
N ALA A 195 19.53 8.65 -28.47
CA ALA A 195 19.74 9.39 -29.72
C ALA A 195 18.41 9.78 -30.40
N LEU A 196 17.40 8.89 -30.39
CA LEU A 196 16.06 9.16 -30.89
C LEU A 196 15.34 10.23 -30.06
N ASN A 197 15.36 10.10 -28.74
CA ASN A 197 14.68 11.01 -27.82
C ASN A 197 15.27 12.42 -27.81
N ASP A 198 16.59 12.54 -27.90
CA ASP A 198 17.29 13.83 -28.00
C ASP A 198 17.18 14.45 -29.41
N GLY A 199 16.70 13.68 -30.40
CA GLY A 199 16.63 14.10 -31.79
C GLY A 199 18.01 14.34 -32.42
N ASN A 200 19.04 13.65 -31.94
CA ASN A 200 20.43 13.82 -32.37
C ASN A 200 20.71 13.09 -33.69
N VAL A 201 20.50 13.79 -34.80
CA VAL A 201 20.67 13.25 -36.17
C VAL A 201 22.11 12.75 -36.42
N ILE A 202 23.12 13.39 -35.83
CA ILE A 202 24.52 12.99 -36.03
C ILE A 202 24.78 11.63 -35.39
N ALA A 203 24.31 11.44 -34.16
CA ALA A 203 24.40 10.16 -33.46
C ALA A 203 23.64 9.06 -34.21
N LEU A 204 22.40 9.34 -34.64
CA LEU A 204 21.59 8.39 -35.40
C LEU A 204 22.26 7.97 -36.72
N LYS A 205 22.80 8.92 -37.51
CA LYS A 205 23.52 8.60 -38.75
C LYS A 205 24.73 7.69 -38.50
N ARG A 206 25.50 7.97 -37.44
CA ARG A 206 26.66 7.16 -37.06
C ARG A 206 26.22 5.74 -36.68
N MET A 207 25.20 5.61 -35.84
CA MET A 207 24.69 4.32 -35.39
C MET A 207 24.16 3.48 -36.55
N ILE A 208 23.35 4.06 -37.45
CA ILE A 208 22.80 3.34 -38.61
C ILE A 208 23.91 2.89 -39.57
N ARG A 209 24.95 3.71 -39.79
CA ARG A 209 26.10 3.30 -40.61
C ARG A 209 26.86 2.13 -39.99
N ASN A 210 27.11 2.17 -38.69
CA ASN A 210 27.77 1.06 -37.99
C ASN A 210 26.94 -0.23 -38.08
N MET A 211 25.61 -0.14 -37.99
CA MET A 211 24.69 -1.28 -38.18
C MET A 211 24.79 -1.86 -39.60
N ILE A 212 24.86 -0.99 -40.63
CA ILE A 212 25.05 -1.41 -42.02
C ILE A 212 26.40 -2.12 -42.19
N GLU A 213 27.49 -1.52 -41.70
CA GLU A 213 28.84 -2.12 -41.76
C GLU A 213 28.90 -3.48 -41.05
N HIS A 214 28.21 -3.62 -39.91
CA HIS A 214 28.13 -4.88 -39.17
C HIS A 214 27.43 -5.98 -39.99
N LEU A 215 26.31 -5.65 -40.66
CA LEU A 215 25.59 -6.59 -41.53
C LEU A 215 26.36 -6.92 -42.83
N GLU A 216 27.16 -5.99 -43.35
CA GLU A 216 28.03 -6.24 -44.51
C GLU A 216 29.17 -7.22 -44.18
N GLN A 217 29.61 -7.25 -42.93
CA GLN A 217 30.66 -8.14 -42.43
C GLN A 217 30.13 -9.48 -41.89
N ALA A 218 28.81 -9.65 -41.78
CA ALA A 218 28.17 -10.84 -41.26
C ALA A 218 28.22 -12.01 -42.27
N ASP A 219 28.31 -13.24 -41.74
CA ASP A 219 28.38 -14.48 -42.52
C ASP A 219 27.04 -14.74 -43.27
N PRO A 220 27.01 -14.78 -44.61
CA PRO A 220 25.79 -14.94 -45.41
C PRO A 220 24.99 -16.22 -45.08
N ASP A 221 25.65 -17.26 -44.56
CA ASP A 221 25.02 -18.53 -44.23
C ASP A 221 24.29 -18.51 -42.87
N LYS A 222 24.60 -17.54 -42.00
CA LYS A 222 23.97 -17.43 -40.66
C LYS A 222 22.75 -16.51 -40.64
N GLU A 223 22.69 -15.53 -41.53
CA GLU A 223 21.66 -14.49 -41.48
C GLU A 223 20.90 -14.43 -42.82
N LYS A 224 19.71 -15.03 -42.84
CA LYS A 224 18.84 -15.04 -44.01
C LYS A 224 18.45 -13.59 -44.34
N ASN A 225 18.71 -13.16 -45.58
CA ASN A 225 18.33 -11.87 -46.16
C ASN A 225 19.14 -10.62 -45.70
N CYS A 226 20.46 -10.72 -45.50
CA CYS A 226 21.33 -9.56 -45.22
C CYS A 226 21.15 -8.40 -46.23
N GLN A 227 21.10 -8.72 -47.53
CA GLN A 227 20.96 -7.72 -48.59
C GLN A 227 19.68 -6.87 -48.46
N GLY A 228 18.56 -7.50 -48.11
CA GLY A 228 17.29 -6.81 -47.89
C GLY A 228 17.31 -5.92 -46.66
N ARG A 229 17.96 -6.37 -45.57
CA ARG A 229 18.13 -5.59 -44.34
C ARG A 229 19.02 -4.36 -44.56
N ILE A 230 20.15 -4.52 -45.24
CA ILE A 230 21.04 -3.41 -45.62
C ILE A 230 20.29 -2.37 -46.45
N GLY A 231 19.52 -2.81 -47.46
CA GLY A 231 18.70 -1.92 -48.28
C GLY A 231 17.69 -1.12 -47.45
N LYS A 232 17.06 -1.77 -46.45
CA LYS A 232 16.10 -1.13 -45.56
C LYS A 232 16.75 -0.14 -44.59
N LEU A 233 17.86 -0.49 -43.95
CA LEU A 233 18.61 0.44 -43.10
C LEU A 233 19.13 1.64 -43.89
N THR A 234 19.52 1.44 -45.15
CA THR A 234 19.90 2.52 -46.07
C THR A 234 18.72 3.43 -46.38
N ALA A 235 17.52 2.88 -46.59
CA ALA A 235 16.30 3.67 -46.75
C ALA A 235 15.98 4.49 -45.49
N ILE A 236 16.09 3.90 -44.30
CA ILE A 236 15.91 4.59 -43.02
C ILE A 236 16.95 5.70 -42.85
N LEU A 237 18.20 5.48 -43.27
CA LEU A 237 19.26 6.49 -43.24
C LEU A 237 18.94 7.70 -44.12
N HIS A 238 18.32 7.46 -45.29
CA HIS A 238 17.86 8.53 -46.18
C HIS A 238 16.60 9.24 -45.66
N ASP A 239 15.76 8.55 -44.87
CA ASP A 239 14.54 9.09 -44.26
C ASP A 239 14.66 9.37 -42.73
N ILE A 240 15.84 9.82 -42.31
CA ILE A 240 16.15 10.01 -40.89
C ILE A 240 15.31 11.11 -40.23
N ASP A 241 14.85 12.10 -41.00
CA ASP A 241 14.03 13.20 -40.49
C ASP A 241 12.64 12.70 -40.10
N SER A 242 12.06 11.78 -40.87
CA SER A 242 10.79 11.13 -40.52
C SER A 242 10.95 10.30 -39.25
N LEU A 243 12.00 9.47 -39.15
CA LEU A 243 12.30 8.69 -37.95
C LEU A 243 12.43 9.58 -36.70
N LYS A 244 13.12 10.71 -36.81
CA LYS A 244 13.25 11.68 -35.72
C LYS A 244 11.89 12.27 -35.33
N SER A 245 11.07 12.65 -36.31
CA SER A 245 9.78 13.30 -36.07
C SER A 245 8.81 12.40 -35.30
N MET A 246 8.89 11.08 -35.48
CA MET A 246 8.06 10.09 -34.78
C MET A 246 8.18 10.15 -33.25
N TYR A 247 9.36 10.49 -32.71
CA TYR A 247 9.65 10.47 -31.27
C TYR A 247 9.88 11.84 -30.65
N GLN A 248 9.79 12.93 -31.42
CA GLN A 248 10.05 14.29 -30.96
C GLN A 248 9.10 14.74 -29.83
N TYR A 249 7.81 14.38 -29.93
CA TYR A 249 6.78 14.75 -28.95
C TYR A 249 6.41 13.60 -28.01
N THR A 250 6.69 12.38 -28.42
CA THR A 250 6.38 11.14 -27.69
C THR A 250 7.69 10.38 -27.48
N PRO A 251 8.46 10.71 -26.43
CA PRO A 251 9.74 10.06 -26.21
C PRO A 251 9.54 8.57 -25.92
N LEU A 252 10.42 7.75 -26.48
CA LEU A 252 10.49 6.33 -26.27
C LEU A 252 10.89 6.06 -24.81
N LYS A 253 9.98 5.47 -24.02
CA LYS A 253 10.18 5.26 -22.58
C LYS A 253 10.75 3.87 -22.27
N ALA A 254 11.57 3.77 -21.22
CA ALA A 254 12.05 2.48 -20.74
C ALA A 254 11.07 1.84 -19.74
N ARG A 255 10.98 0.51 -19.76
CA ARG A 255 10.20 -0.32 -18.83
C ARG A 255 11.06 -1.42 -18.23
N ILE A 256 10.77 -1.72 -16.97
CA ILE A 256 11.37 -2.81 -16.21
C ILE A 256 10.24 -3.77 -15.84
N GLY A 257 10.34 -5.02 -16.28
CA GLY A 257 9.36 -6.07 -16.05
C GLY A 257 9.77 -7.00 -14.91
N SER A 258 8.83 -7.26 -14.00
CA SER A 258 8.86 -8.45 -13.15
C SER A 258 7.67 -9.31 -13.56
N ASP A 259 7.93 -10.33 -14.37
CA ASP A 259 6.87 -11.26 -14.76
C ASP A 259 6.24 -11.91 -13.52
N SER A 260 4.98 -12.32 -13.65
CA SER A 260 4.33 -13.10 -12.59
C SER A 260 5.07 -14.42 -12.44
N VAL A 261 5.77 -14.56 -11.32
CA VAL A 261 6.32 -15.84 -10.91
C VAL A 261 5.16 -16.69 -10.47
N GLY A 262 4.85 -17.75 -11.22
CA GLY A 262 3.89 -18.76 -10.80
C GLY A 262 4.44 -19.57 -9.61
N ARG A 263 4.32 -20.89 -9.66
CA ARG A 263 4.91 -21.80 -8.65
C ARG A 263 6.42 -21.99 -8.78
N SER A 264 7.09 -21.21 -9.63
CA SER A 264 8.52 -21.34 -9.89
C SER A 264 9.33 -21.12 -8.62
N ARG A 265 10.25 -22.07 -8.33
CA ARG A 265 11.11 -22.02 -7.15
C ARG A 265 12.40 -21.23 -7.40
N ARG A 266 12.78 -21.02 -8.66
CA ARG A 266 14.03 -20.34 -9.06
C ARG A 266 13.88 -18.85 -9.34
N ILE A 267 12.67 -18.37 -9.65
CA ILE A 267 12.47 -16.98 -10.07
C ILE A 267 12.13 -16.10 -8.86
N GLN A 268 12.75 -14.92 -8.81
CA GLN A 268 12.58 -13.93 -7.74
C GLN A 268 11.16 -13.37 -7.73
N GLY A 269 10.52 -13.30 -6.55
CA GLY A 269 9.16 -12.77 -6.43
C GLY A 269 8.99 -11.33 -6.94
N MET A 270 7.75 -10.99 -7.29
CA MET A 270 7.40 -9.75 -8.00
C MET A 270 7.78 -8.46 -7.26
N GLY A 271 8.05 -7.41 -8.05
CA GLY A 271 8.16 -6.04 -7.58
C GLY A 271 9.60 -5.54 -7.37
N PHE A 272 9.76 -4.24 -7.55
CA PHE A 272 11.04 -3.53 -7.44
C PHE A 272 10.95 -2.35 -6.47
N ALA A 273 12.08 -1.99 -5.88
CA ALA A 273 12.23 -0.73 -5.16
C ALA A 273 13.55 -0.05 -5.50
N ILE A 274 13.52 1.28 -5.62
CA ILE A 274 14.73 2.10 -5.72
C ILE A 274 15.29 2.26 -4.30
N ILE A 275 16.53 1.81 -4.08
CA ILE A 275 17.14 1.69 -2.73
C ILE A 275 17.12 3.04 -1.99
N GLU A 276 17.38 4.15 -2.68
CA GLU A 276 17.43 5.50 -2.10
C GLU A 276 16.07 6.00 -1.60
N THR A 277 14.98 5.45 -2.13
CA THR A 277 13.62 5.79 -1.71
C THR A 277 13.20 5.08 -0.43
N LEU A 278 13.92 4.03 -0.04
CA LEU A 278 13.62 3.21 1.13
C LEU A 278 14.12 3.84 2.44
N PRO A 279 13.50 3.50 3.59
CA PRO A 279 14.01 3.90 4.90
C PRO A 279 15.43 3.38 5.15
N LYS A 280 16.26 4.14 5.90
CA LYS A 280 17.65 3.75 6.24
C LYS A 280 17.78 2.33 6.80
N ARG A 281 16.78 1.85 7.55
CA ARG A 281 16.77 0.47 8.08
C ARG A 281 16.71 -0.57 6.97
N ALA A 282 15.81 -0.39 6.01
CA ALA A 282 15.69 -1.28 4.85
C ALA A 282 16.95 -1.22 3.97
N GLN A 283 17.53 -0.04 3.76
CA GLN A 283 18.82 0.10 3.06
C GLN A 283 19.94 -0.68 3.76
N GLN A 284 19.97 -0.65 5.10
CA GLN A 284 20.95 -1.42 5.88
C GLN A 284 20.70 -2.93 5.80
N GLU A 285 19.44 -3.38 5.77
CA GLU A 285 19.10 -4.80 5.58
C GLU A 285 19.58 -5.29 4.22
N ILE A 286 19.30 -4.54 3.15
CA ILE A 286 19.75 -4.88 1.78
C ILE A 286 21.29 -4.96 1.72
N ARG A 287 22.01 -4.01 2.35
CA ARG A 287 23.49 -4.03 2.40
C ARG A 287 24.07 -5.18 3.20
N LYS A 288 23.33 -5.68 4.20
CA LYS A 288 23.78 -6.79 5.08
C LYS A 288 23.40 -8.16 4.54
N GLU A 289 22.53 -8.20 3.54
CA GLU A 289 22.02 -9.43 2.96
C GLU A 289 23.11 -10.11 2.14
N LYS A 290 23.55 -11.29 2.59
CA LYS A 290 24.60 -12.09 1.94
C LYS A 290 24.07 -13.36 1.26
N ASN A 291 22.79 -13.67 1.46
CA ASN A 291 22.21 -14.97 1.08
C ASN A 291 21.67 -14.98 -0.37
N GLY A 292 21.87 -13.91 -1.14
CA GLY A 292 21.40 -13.83 -2.54
C GLY A 292 19.88 -13.93 -2.71
N GLN A 293 19.10 -13.74 -1.65
CA GLN A 293 17.64 -13.78 -1.71
C GLN A 293 17.12 -12.60 -2.54
N ARG A 294 17.56 -11.37 -2.21
CA ARG A 294 17.31 -10.18 -3.03
C ARG A 294 18.46 -9.90 -4.00
N VAL A 295 18.12 -9.49 -5.21
CA VAL A 295 19.09 -9.11 -6.23
C VAL A 295 18.96 -7.64 -6.55
N ILE A 296 20.12 -6.98 -6.64
CA ILE A 296 20.24 -5.64 -7.18
C ILE A 296 20.41 -5.79 -8.68
N ILE A 297 19.42 -5.35 -9.45
CA ILE A 297 19.47 -5.46 -10.91
C ILE A 297 20.47 -4.43 -11.47
N PRO A 298 21.12 -4.69 -12.62
CA PRO A 298 22.13 -3.82 -13.22
C PRO A 298 21.54 -2.58 -13.90
N VAL A 299 20.50 -2.00 -13.29
CA VAL A 299 19.78 -0.81 -13.76
C VAL A 299 19.84 0.25 -12.67
N ARG A 300 20.22 1.46 -13.07
CA ARG A 300 20.25 2.64 -12.20
C ARG A 300 19.16 3.63 -12.62
N MET A 301 18.39 4.11 -11.66
CA MET A 301 17.38 5.15 -11.84
C MET A 301 17.56 6.27 -10.83
N GLU A 302 17.54 7.51 -11.29
CA GLU A 302 17.65 8.67 -10.41
C GLU A 302 16.29 9.01 -9.79
N ALA A 303 16.25 9.14 -8.46
CA ALA A 303 15.04 9.54 -7.73
C ALA A 303 15.33 10.75 -6.85
N PHE A 304 14.64 11.85 -7.12
CA PHE A 304 14.78 13.10 -6.37
C PHE A 304 13.67 13.22 -5.33
N LYS A 305 14.07 13.50 -4.08
CA LYS A 305 13.11 13.79 -3.03
C LYS A 305 12.55 15.19 -3.21
N ARG A 306 11.28 15.29 -3.58
CA ARG A 306 10.57 16.57 -3.70
C ARG A 306 9.84 16.88 -2.39
N THR A 307 9.95 18.13 -1.95
CA THR A 307 9.18 18.66 -0.83
C THR A 307 8.34 19.80 -1.34
N THR A 308 7.03 19.57 -1.47
CA THR A 308 6.06 20.58 -1.91
C THR A 308 5.46 21.26 -0.69
N LEU A 309 5.52 22.59 -0.66
CA LEU A 309 4.90 23.42 0.38
C LEU A 309 3.59 23.97 -0.17
N ILE A 310 2.46 23.39 0.25
CA ILE A 310 1.13 23.81 -0.18
C ILE A 310 0.58 24.82 0.83
N PRO A 311 0.24 26.05 0.44
CA PRO A 311 -0.31 27.02 1.37
C PRO A 311 -1.66 26.50 1.91
N TYR A 312 -1.89 26.60 3.23
CA TYR A 312 -3.23 26.38 3.76
C TYR A 312 -4.19 27.40 3.13
N SER A 313 -5.19 26.93 2.38
CA SER A 313 -6.32 27.75 1.96
C SER A 313 -7.30 27.83 3.12
N THR A 314 -7.53 29.05 3.63
CA THR A 314 -8.58 29.29 4.63
C THR A 314 -9.68 30.11 3.96
N THR A 315 -10.92 29.64 4.05
CA THR A 315 -12.11 30.38 3.55
C THR A 315 -12.44 31.62 4.39
N HIS A 316 -11.87 31.75 5.60
CA HIS A 316 -12.07 32.91 6.46
C HIS A 316 -11.10 34.06 6.13
N SER A 317 -11.66 35.18 5.63
CA SER A 317 -10.94 36.38 5.17
C SER A 317 -9.96 36.97 6.21
N SER A 318 -10.34 37.03 7.48
CA SER A 318 -9.49 37.59 8.55
C SER A 318 -8.24 36.77 8.85
N LYS A 319 -8.32 35.43 8.77
CA LYS A 319 -7.17 34.54 8.98
C LYS A 319 -6.22 34.52 7.77
N LYS A 320 -6.72 34.82 6.58
CA LYS A 320 -5.95 34.88 5.34
C LYS A 320 -4.90 36.00 5.38
N SER A 321 -5.30 37.21 5.78
CA SER A 321 -4.42 38.39 5.88
C SER A 321 -3.27 38.20 6.88
N HIS A 322 -3.55 37.67 8.07
CA HIS A 322 -2.51 37.39 9.07
C HIS A 322 -1.54 36.31 8.61
N LEU A 323 -2.04 35.23 7.98
CA LEU A 323 -1.18 34.16 7.47
C LEU A 323 -0.29 34.66 6.33
N GLU A 324 -0.82 35.48 5.42
CA GLU A 324 -0.05 36.12 4.35
C GLU A 324 1.02 37.08 4.87
N HIS A 325 0.75 37.85 5.92
CA HIS A 325 1.76 38.69 6.58
C HIS A 325 2.86 37.87 7.25
N THR A 326 2.50 36.78 7.95
CA THR A 326 3.52 35.90 8.58
C THR A 326 4.42 35.20 7.56
N ARG A 327 3.93 34.97 6.32
CA ARG A 327 4.70 34.37 5.22
C ARG A 327 5.72 35.32 4.60
N LYS A 328 5.54 36.65 4.70
CA LYS A 328 6.50 37.65 4.19
C LYS A 328 7.80 37.71 4.99
N ASN A 329 7.79 37.26 6.25
CA ASN A 329 8.99 37.21 7.08
C ASN A 329 9.84 35.96 6.76
N SER A 330 11.08 36.15 6.34
CA SER A 330 12.04 35.07 6.00
C SER A 330 12.13 33.96 7.08
N LEU A 331 12.13 34.35 8.36
CA LEU A 331 12.19 33.46 9.52
C LEU A 331 10.92 32.61 9.73
N PHE A 332 9.75 33.08 9.29
CA PHE A 332 8.45 32.43 9.47
C PHE A 332 7.79 32.00 8.16
N SER A 333 8.51 32.12 7.04
CA SER A 333 8.08 31.77 5.67
C SER A 333 7.60 30.32 5.52
N LYS A 334 7.96 29.42 6.44
CA LYS A 334 7.53 28.01 6.44
C LYS A 334 6.26 27.76 7.28
N ILE A 335 5.79 28.76 8.02
CA ILE A 335 4.56 28.67 8.83
C ILE A 335 3.36 28.85 7.90
N GLY A 336 2.31 28.03 8.10
CA GLY A 336 1.09 28.11 7.30
C GLY A 336 1.15 27.36 5.96
N TYR A 337 2.12 26.45 5.77
CA TYR A 337 2.16 25.51 4.66
C TYR A 337 1.95 24.07 5.13
N LYS A 338 1.14 23.31 4.38
CA LYS A 338 1.10 21.86 4.44
C LYS A 338 2.32 21.34 3.66
N ARG A 339 3.18 20.58 4.34
CA ARG A 339 4.33 19.94 3.70
C ARG A 339 3.90 18.59 3.14
N GLU A 340 4.06 18.40 1.85
CA GLU A 340 3.96 17.10 1.20
C GLU A 340 5.35 16.69 0.71
N THR A 341 5.70 15.42 0.92
CA THR A 341 6.98 14.86 0.51
C THR A 341 6.71 13.68 -0.40
N ASP A 342 7.21 13.76 -1.62
CA ASP A 342 7.08 12.76 -2.66
C ASP A 342 8.43 12.51 -3.34
N TRP A 343 8.48 11.49 -4.20
CA TRP A 343 9.66 11.15 -4.98
C TRP A 343 9.36 11.36 -6.45
N VAL A 344 10.25 12.09 -7.14
CA VAL A 344 10.21 12.27 -8.58
C VAL A 344 11.30 11.39 -9.18
N VAL A 345 10.90 10.40 -9.97
CA VAL A 345 11.81 9.46 -10.63
C VAL A 345 12.12 9.99 -12.02
N HIS A 346 13.39 10.00 -12.39
CA HIS A 346 13.82 10.29 -13.75
C HIS A 346 13.52 9.10 -14.65
N GLU A 347 12.82 9.32 -15.77
CA GLU A 347 12.27 8.25 -16.62
C GLU A 347 13.30 7.54 -17.51
N PHE A 348 14.56 7.96 -17.48
CA PHE A 348 15.67 7.41 -18.27
C PHE A 348 16.61 6.60 -17.38
N PRO A 349 16.52 5.25 -17.42
CA PRO A 349 17.43 4.38 -16.70
C PRO A 349 18.79 4.28 -17.39
N THR A 350 19.83 4.02 -16.61
CA THR A 350 21.18 3.75 -17.11
C THR A 350 21.61 2.34 -16.69
N MET A 351 22.19 1.58 -17.61
CA MET A 351 22.80 0.29 -17.25
C MET A 351 24.07 0.54 -16.44
N SER A 352 24.19 -0.10 -15.28
CA SER A 352 25.36 0.02 -14.43
C SER A 352 25.62 -1.31 -13.73
N PRO A 353 26.89 -1.76 -13.64
CA PRO A 353 27.25 -2.91 -12.82
C PRO A 353 26.81 -2.75 -11.36
N GLN A 354 26.71 -1.50 -10.89
CA GLN A 354 26.18 -1.14 -9.58
C GLN A 354 24.84 -0.40 -9.75
N GLY A 355 23.78 -1.16 -10.05
CA GLY A 355 22.43 -0.62 -10.06
C GLY A 355 21.93 -0.21 -8.67
N ASN A 356 20.79 0.47 -8.64
CA ASN A 356 20.16 0.92 -7.40
C ASN A 356 18.71 0.45 -7.24
N ILE A 357 18.31 -0.53 -8.04
CA ILE A 357 16.99 -1.14 -7.97
C ILE A 357 17.15 -2.54 -7.39
N VAL A 358 16.37 -2.84 -6.34
CA VAL A 358 16.37 -4.13 -5.64
C VAL A 358 15.04 -4.85 -5.85
N THR A 359 15.07 -6.17 -5.96
CA THR A 359 13.87 -7.00 -5.97
C THR A 359 13.22 -7.08 -4.59
N LEU A 360 11.89 -7.04 -4.55
CA LEU A 360 11.11 -7.14 -3.32
C LEU A 360 10.86 -8.61 -2.92
N GLY A 361 10.77 -9.51 -3.91
CA GLY A 361 10.66 -10.94 -3.68
C GLY A 361 12.00 -11.65 -3.69
N GLY A 362 12.17 -12.58 -2.74
CA GLY A 362 13.36 -13.42 -2.66
C GLY A 362 13.27 -14.68 -3.51
N ILE A 363 14.41 -15.29 -3.83
CA ILE A 363 14.47 -16.69 -4.27
C ILE A 363 14.24 -17.57 -3.04
N ASN A 364 13.31 -18.52 -3.12
CA ASN A 364 13.27 -19.65 -2.19
C ASN A 364 14.45 -20.56 -2.56
N GLN A 365 15.65 -20.23 -2.10
CA GLN A 365 16.73 -21.21 -2.12
C GLN A 365 16.30 -22.34 -1.20
N ASP A 366 16.14 -23.53 -1.77
CA ASP A 366 16.07 -24.77 -1.02
C ASP A 366 17.33 -24.86 -0.17
N THR A 367 17.24 -24.38 1.07
CA THR A 367 18.08 -24.88 2.14
C THR A 367 17.62 -26.32 2.33
N ASN A 368 18.42 -27.25 1.81
CA ASN A 368 18.37 -28.69 2.08
C ASN A 368 17.62 -29.02 3.38
N GLY A 369 16.55 -29.82 3.29
CA GLY A 369 16.04 -30.60 4.43
C GLY A 369 15.56 -29.81 5.66
N ALA A 370 15.01 -28.60 5.51
CA ALA A 370 14.49 -27.83 6.65
C ALA A 370 12.97 -27.99 6.91
N GLU A 371 12.30 -28.98 6.30
CA GLU A 371 10.95 -29.38 6.73
C GLU A 371 10.94 -30.47 7.82
N GLN A 372 12.11 -30.99 8.23
CA GLN A 372 12.26 -31.78 9.46
C GLN A 372 13.47 -31.34 10.28
N LYS A 373 13.44 -30.08 10.71
CA LYS A 373 13.98 -29.66 12.01
C LYS A 373 13.02 -28.65 12.65
N ALA A 374 11.82 -29.15 12.94
CA ALA A 374 10.97 -28.57 13.98
C ALA A 374 11.64 -28.60 15.39
N SER A 375 12.91 -29.00 15.51
CA SER A 375 13.65 -29.09 16.77
C SER A 375 15.02 -28.38 16.78
N THR A 376 15.31 -27.42 15.89
CA THR A 376 16.48 -26.52 16.12
C THR A 376 16.42 -25.13 15.47
N LEU A 377 15.25 -24.68 15.01
CA LEU A 377 15.00 -23.26 14.71
C LEU A 377 14.65 -22.44 15.96
N GLU A 378 14.32 -23.10 17.08
CA GLU A 378 14.12 -22.43 18.38
C GLU A 378 15.38 -21.73 18.91
N ASP A 379 16.58 -22.15 18.48
CA ASP A 379 17.83 -21.56 18.98
C ASP A 379 18.43 -20.46 18.08
N ARG A 380 18.10 -20.39 16.79
CA ARG A 380 18.65 -19.35 15.88
C ARG A 380 17.66 -18.27 15.46
N LEU A 381 16.37 -18.53 15.61
CA LEU A 381 15.33 -17.52 15.60
C LEU A 381 14.60 -17.59 16.93
N LYS A 382 15.28 -17.33 18.05
CA LYS A 382 14.58 -16.64 19.12
C LYS A 382 14.20 -15.31 18.50
N PRO A 383 12.92 -15.03 18.13
CA PRO A 383 12.57 -13.66 17.86
C PRO A 383 13.03 -12.94 19.11
N ARG A 384 13.97 -11.98 18.99
CA ARG A 384 14.18 -11.01 20.06
C ARG A 384 12.78 -10.60 20.44
N GLN A 385 12.31 -10.99 21.63
CA GLN A 385 10.92 -10.89 22.02
C GLN A 385 10.57 -9.43 21.96
N SER A 386 10.10 -9.01 20.79
CA SER A 386 9.93 -7.62 20.49
C SER A 386 8.60 -7.31 21.12
N PHE A 387 8.61 -6.40 22.08
CA PHE A 387 7.39 -5.87 22.70
C PHE A 387 6.34 -5.39 21.67
N ARG A 388 6.74 -5.27 20.39
CA ARG A 388 5.91 -4.98 19.23
C ARG A 388 4.87 -6.05 18.90
N TYR A 389 5.11 -7.32 19.23
CA TYR A 389 4.19 -8.44 18.90
C TYR A 389 3.45 -9.01 20.12
N LEU A 390 3.55 -8.36 21.28
CA LEU A 390 2.73 -8.71 22.44
C LEU A 390 1.25 -8.50 22.10
N ASN A 391 0.42 -9.43 22.57
CA ASN A 391 -1.04 -9.28 22.51
C ASN A 391 -1.44 -7.91 23.06
N THR A 392 -2.26 -7.17 22.31
CA THR A 392 -2.70 -5.81 22.65
C THR A 392 -3.26 -5.71 24.06
N LYS A 393 -3.97 -6.74 24.55
CA LYS A 393 -4.48 -6.77 25.92
C LYS A 393 -3.34 -6.80 26.95
N ILE A 394 -2.38 -7.71 26.77
CA ILE A 394 -1.22 -7.85 27.67
C ILE A 394 -0.37 -6.57 27.68
N LYS A 395 -0.10 -6.01 26.49
CA LYS A 395 0.64 -4.76 26.34
C LYS A 395 -0.06 -3.61 27.07
N ASN A 396 -1.38 -3.49 26.93
CA ASN A 396 -2.17 -2.45 27.58
C ASN A 396 -2.18 -2.62 29.11
N THR A 397 -2.37 -3.85 29.61
CA THR A 397 -2.31 -4.13 31.04
C THR A 397 -0.93 -3.79 31.62
N LEU A 398 0.14 -4.17 30.92
CA LEU A 398 1.51 -3.91 31.37
C LEU A 398 1.81 -2.40 31.44
N LYS A 399 1.36 -1.61 30.44
CA LYS A 399 1.47 -0.15 30.48
C LYS A 399 0.80 0.45 31.71
N VAL A 400 -0.42 0.01 32.02
CA VAL A 400 -1.16 0.50 33.20
C VAL A 400 -0.42 0.13 34.49
N LEU A 401 0.07 -1.12 34.62
CA LEU A 401 0.80 -1.56 35.80
C LEU A 401 2.12 -0.81 36.00
N ILE A 402 2.92 -0.64 34.94
CA ILE A 402 4.21 0.07 35.01
C ILE A 402 4.01 1.54 35.43
N GLY A 403 2.92 2.18 35.00
CA GLY A 403 2.59 3.54 35.47
C GLY A 403 2.01 3.55 36.90
N PHE A 404 1.17 2.57 37.23
CA PHE A 404 0.42 2.55 38.49
C PHE A 404 1.32 2.26 39.69
N ILE A 405 2.28 1.33 39.57
CA ILE A 405 3.17 0.93 40.67
C ILE A 405 3.96 2.12 41.25
N PRO A 406 4.69 2.93 40.45
CA PRO A 406 5.38 4.10 40.96
C PRO A 406 4.42 5.14 41.56
N ALA A 407 3.28 5.38 40.92
CA ALA A 407 2.29 6.34 41.42
C ALA A 407 1.73 5.93 42.79
N PHE A 408 1.36 4.66 42.93
CA PHE A 408 0.86 4.11 44.19
C PHE A 408 1.92 4.17 45.29
N ALA A 409 3.15 3.76 44.98
CA ALA A 409 4.26 3.84 45.93
C ALA A 409 4.52 5.27 46.40
N THR A 410 4.51 6.26 45.48
CA THR A 410 4.68 7.67 45.86
C THR A 410 3.57 8.13 46.79
N PHE A 411 2.30 7.92 46.44
CA PHE A 411 1.18 8.35 47.29
C PHE A 411 1.22 7.69 48.68
N ALA A 412 1.48 6.38 48.73
CA ALA A 412 1.55 5.63 49.98
C ALA A 412 2.67 6.09 50.90
N LEU A 413 3.82 6.52 50.34
CA LEU A 413 5.00 6.93 51.12
C LEU A 413 5.03 8.41 51.49
N THR A 414 4.37 9.28 50.72
CA THR A 414 4.45 10.74 50.90
C THR A 414 3.26 11.36 51.64
N ASN A 415 2.10 10.70 51.62
CA ASN A 415 0.88 11.27 52.17
C ASN A 415 0.47 10.58 53.47
N ASN A 416 0.41 11.35 54.56
CA ASN A 416 -0.04 10.85 55.87
C ASN A 416 -1.57 10.72 56.00
N TRP A 417 -2.33 11.21 55.02
CA TRP A 417 -3.80 11.06 55.01
C TRP A 417 -4.18 9.78 54.28
N TRP A 418 -4.83 8.84 54.99
CA TRP A 418 -5.14 7.50 54.48
C TRP A 418 -5.88 7.49 53.13
N VAL A 419 -6.75 8.48 52.87
CA VAL A 419 -7.48 8.60 51.59
C VAL A 419 -6.50 8.85 50.44
N LEU A 420 -5.60 9.82 50.58
CA LEU A 420 -4.60 10.09 49.54
C LEU A 420 -3.54 8.99 49.47
N ALA A 421 -3.15 8.40 50.60
CA ALA A 421 -2.16 7.34 50.65
C ALA A 421 -2.57 6.10 49.84
N TYR A 422 -3.81 5.63 50.02
CA TYR A 422 -4.29 4.39 49.39
C TYR A 422 -5.16 4.63 48.15
N LEU A 423 -5.89 5.74 48.06
CA LEU A 423 -6.75 6.06 46.92
C LEU A 423 -6.16 7.12 45.98
N GLY A 424 -5.06 7.80 46.35
CA GLY A 424 -4.48 8.89 45.54
C GLY A 424 -4.12 8.45 44.13
N ALA A 425 -3.48 7.28 43.95
CA ALA A 425 -3.16 6.74 42.64
C ALA A 425 -4.41 6.41 41.81
N PHE A 426 -5.45 5.86 42.45
CA PHE A 426 -6.73 5.58 41.78
C PHE A 426 -7.45 6.86 41.35
N ILE A 427 -7.44 7.91 42.18
CA ILE A 427 -7.99 9.23 41.84
C ILE A 427 -7.21 9.84 40.68
N TRP A 428 -5.87 9.79 40.71
CA TRP A 428 -5.00 10.33 39.66
C TRP A 428 -5.21 9.65 38.30
N PHE A 429 -5.28 8.31 38.32
CA PHE A 429 -5.58 7.52 37.13
C PHE A 429 -7.02 7.72 36.67
N GLY A 430 -7.96 7.86 37.61
CA GLY A 430 -9.37 8.14 37.37
C GLY A 430 -9.56 9.46 36.61
N ILE A 431 -8.91 10.54 37.05
CA ILE A 431 -8.95 11.84 36.37
C ILE A 431 -8.45 11.70 34.93
N THR A 432 -7.30 11.07 34.74
CA THR A 432 -6.68 10.94 33.40
C THR A 432 -7.50 10.02 32.49
N GLY A 433 -7.98 8.88 33.01
CA GLY A 433 -8.78 7.92 32.28
C GLY A 433 -10.14 8.49 31.89
N PHE A 434 -10.85 9.10 32.83
CA PHE A 434 -12.13 9.75 32.61
C PHE A 434 -12.02 10.87 31.57
N ARG A 435 -10.99 11.71 31.66
CA ARG A 435 -10.67 12.73 30.65
C ARG A 435 -10.50 12.12 29.26
N ASN A 436 -9.72 11.04 29.11
CA ASN A 436 -9.49 10.41 27.80
C ASN A 436 -10.76 9.80 27.20
N ILE A 437 -11.62 9.21 28.05
CA ILE A 437 -12.91 8.67 27.64
C ILE A 437 -13.83 9.80 27.18
N ILE A 438 -14.01 10.85 28.00
CA ILE A 438 -14.83 12.01 27.64
C ILE A 438 -14.32 12.67 26.37
N GLN A 439 -13.02 12.90 26.25
CA GLN A 439 -12.40 13.46 25.06
C GLN A 439 -12.74 12.65 23.81
N SER A 440 -12.58 11.33 23.86
CA SER A 440 -12.84 10.45 22.72
C SER A 440 -14.31 10.47 22.32
N VAL A 441 -15.21 10.47 23.30
CA VAL A 441 -16.66 10.52 23.09
C VAL A 441 -17.10 11.88 22.54
N LEU A 442 -16.60 12.99 23.11
CA LEU A 442 -16.88 14.34 22.64
C LEU A 442 -16.27 14.58 21.25
N GLY A 443 -15.07 14.06 20.97
CA GLY A 443 -14.47 14.09 19.64
C GLY A 443 -15.27 13.31 18.60
N GLY A 444 -15.83 12.16 19.00
CA GLY A 444 -16.55 11.24 18.10
C GLY A 444 -17.99 11.63 17.74
N GLY A 445 -18.66 12.45 18.56
CA GLY A 445 -20.07 12.79 18.30
C GLY A 445 -20.79 13.50 19.45
N GLY A 446 -20.23 13.44 20.66
CA GLY A 446 -20.87 13.95 21.86
C GLY A 446 -22.03 13.08 22.35
N PHE A 447 -22.89 13.63 23.20
CA PHE A 447 -23.99 12.91 23.83
C PHE A 447 -25.21 12.68 22.92
N LYS A 448 -25.32 13.38 21.78
CA LYS A 448 -26.32 13.11 20.73
C LYS A 448 -25.76 12.01 19.81
N ARG A 449 -25.96 10.77 20.25
CA ARG A 449 -25.37 9.54 19.69
C ARG A 449 -26.08 9.07 18.42
N SER A 450 -25.33 8.40 17.53
CA SER A 450 -25.94 7.36 16.70
C SER A 450 -26.29 6.19 17.63
N PRO A 451 -27.50 5.60 17.55
CA PRO A 451 -27.93 4.53 18.46
C PRO A 451 -27.09 3.23 18.34
N LEU A 452 -26.18 3.16 17.36
CA LEU A 452 -25.44 1.94 17.02
C LEU A 452 -24.02 1.86 17.62
N LEU A 453 -23.45 2.98 18.09
CA LEU A 453 -22.08 3.01 18.61
C LEU A 453 -22.07 3.17 20.13
N ARG A 454 -21.37 2.27 20.81
CA ARG A 454 -21.13 2.35 22.26
C ARG A 454 -19.96 3.27 22.54
N TRP A 455 -19.86 3.77 23.78
CA TRP A 455 -18.72 4.60 24.20
C TRP A 455 -17.38 3.90 24.00
N ASN A 456 -17.37 2.58 24.24
CA ASN A 456 -16.22 1.73 24.03
C ASN A 456 -15.66 1.82 22.60
N ASP A 457 -16.52 2.00 21.60
CA ASP A 457 -16.14 1.99 20.19
C ASP A 457 -15.47 3.30 19.77
N TYR A 458 -15.70 4.39 20.52
CA TYR A 458 -15.02 5.67 20.31
C TYR A 458 -13.66 5.74 21.02
N VAL A 459 -13.43 4.90 22.03
CA VAL A 459 -12.25 4.97 22.89
C VAL A 459 -11.12 4.13 22.31
N SER A 460 -10.01 4.79 21.98
CA SER A 460 -8.76 4.10 21.67
C SER A 460 -8.07 3.65 22.96
N TRP A 461 -8.21 2.37 23.30
CA TRP A 461 -7.63 1.80 24.51
C TRP A 461 -6.10 1.87 24.56
N ASP A 462 -5.40 1.78 23.42
CA ASP A 462 -3.94 1.91 23.38
C ASP A 462 -3.50 3.36 23.68
N ARG A 463 -4.24 4.38 23.21
CA ARG A 463 -3.98 5.80 23.55
C ARG A 463 -4.29 6.09 25.02
N LEU A 464 -5.35 5.47 25.56
CA LEU A 464 -5.71 5.60 26.97
C LEU A 464 -4.65 4.98 27.87
N THR A 465 -4.20 3.75 27.61
CA THR A 465 -3.17 3.08 28.42
C THR A 465 -1.81 3.75 28.32
N ASP A 466 -1.44 4.31 27.16
CA ASP A 466 -0.26 5.19 27.04
C ASP A 466 -0.36 6.42 27.94
N SER A 467 -1.52 7.07 27.96
CA SER A 467 -1.75 8.23 28.82
C SER A 467 -1.66 7.86 30.30
N LEU A 468 -2.16 6.68 30.68
CA LEU A 468 -2.09 6.16 32.04
C LEU A 468 -0.66 5.76 32.46
N LEU A 469 0.14 5.22 31.54
CA LEU A 469 1.55 4.94 31.79
C LEU A 469 2.31 6.21 32.18
N TYR A 470 2.23 7.25 31.35
CA TYR A 470 2.99 8.48 31.55
C TYR A 470 2.43 9.35 32.69
N THR A 471 1.12 9.36 32.89
CA THR A 471 0.56 10.05 34.06
C THR A 471 1.00 9.39 35.37
N GLY A 472 1.26 8.08 35.36
CA GLY A 472 1.79 7.38 36.53
C GLY A 472 3.17 7.90 36.94
N PHE A 473 4.10 8.03 35.99
CA PHE A 473 5.42 8.60 36.25
C PHE A 473 5.41 10.10 36.62
N SER A 474 4.35 10.83 36.27
CA SER A 474 4.21 12.23 36.68
C SER A 474 3.97 12.40 38.18
N VAL A 475 3.48 11.38 38.89
CA VAL A 475 3.20 11.45 40.33
C VAL A 475 4.48 11.61 41.17
N PRO A 476 5.50 10.73 41.06
CA PRO A 476 6.79 10.94 41.74
C PRO A 476 7.40 12.31 41.45
N LEU A 477 7.30 12.77 40.20
CA LEU A 477 7.85 14.06 39.80
C LEU A 477 7.11 15.23 40.46
N LEU A 478 5.78 15.25 40.39
CA LEU A 478 5.00 16.41 40.80
C LEU A 478 4.71 16.44 42.30
N ASP A 479 4.35 15.32 42.91
CA ASP A 479 3.95 15.27 44.32
C ASP A 479 5.17 15.19 45.26
N TYR A 480 6.18 14.38 44.90
CA TYR A 480 7.38 14.26 45.73
C TYR A 480 8.45 15.30 45.37
N VAL A 481 8.99 15.28 44.14
CA VAL A 481 10.14 16.12 43.80
C VAL A 481 9.78 17.62 43.78
N VAL A 482 8.72 18.00 43.08
CA VAL A 482 8.37 19.43 42.94
C VAL A 482 7.66 19.95 44.18
N LYS A 483 6.55 19.34 44.60
CA LYS A 483 5.74 19.85 45.72
C LYS A 483 6.44 19.67 47.08
N THR A 484 6.93 18.46 47.39
CA THR A 484 7.45 18.17 48.74
C THR A 484 8.90 18.66 48.90
N LEU A 485 9.81 18.18 48.06
CA LEU A 485 11.25 18.47 48.20
C LEU A 485 11.60 19.92 47.82
N LEU A 486 11.19 20.37 46.63
CA LEU A 486 11.56 21.69 46.12
C LEU A 486 10.74 22.82 46.75
N LEU A 487 9.41 22.76 46.68
CA LEU A 487 8.56 23.87 47.11
C LEU A 487 8.42 23.93 48.63
N GLN A 488 8.04 22.83 49.28
CA GLN A 488 7.77 22.82 50.71
C GLN A 488 9.06 22.80 51.55
N GLU A 489 9.99 21.87 51.32
CA GLU A 489 11.19 21.73 52.16
C GLU A 489 12.30 22.74 51.84
N THR A 490 12.52 23.04 50.55
CA THR A 490 13.61 23.96 50.15
C THR A 490 13.18 25.43 50.14
N MET A 491 11.97 25.73 49.65
CA MET A 491 11.50 27.12 49.43
C MET A 491 10.43 27.60 50.42
N ASN A 492 9.91 26.74 51.30
CA ASN A 492 8.81 27.02 52.23
C ASN A 492 7.53 27.59 51.56
N ILE A 493 7.30 27.20 50.30
CA ILE A 493 6.12 27.57 49.50
C ILE A 493 5.03 26.51 49.71
N THR A 494 3.88 26.94 50.22
CA THR A 494 2.70 26.09 50.48
C THR A 494 1.42 26.74 49.92
N THR A 495 0.31 26.01 49.84
CA THR A 495 -1.00 26.55 49.43
C THR A 495 -1.55 27.57 50.43
N ALA A 496 -1.07 27.56 51.68
CA ALA A 496 -1.46 28.53 52.69
C ALA A 496 -0.73 29.87 52.52
N ASN A 497 0.55 29.84 52.11
CA ASN A 497 1.38 31.05 52.04
C ASN A 497 1.37 31.67 50.64
N HIS A 498 1.69 30.88 49.60
CA HIS A 498 1.89 31.36 48.24
C HIS A 498 1.21 30.43 47.21
N PRO A 499 -0.14 30.37 47.19
CA PRO A 499 -0.88 29.44 46.34
C PRO A 499 -0.63 29.66 44.84
N TYR A 500 -0.50 30.93 44.41
CA TYR A 500 -0.22 31.27 43.00
C TYR A 500 1.13 30.74 42.54
N GLU A 501 2.18 30.87 43.38
CA GLU A 501 3.53 30.40 43.06
C GLU A 501 3.58 28.87 43.03
N LEU A 502 2.97 28.22 44.02
CA LEU A 502 2.87 26.76 44.07
C LEU A 502 2.20 26.20 42.81
N TYR A 503 0.99 26.66 42.48
CA TYR A 503 0.26 26.15 41.31
C TYR A 503 0.95 26.51 39.98
N SER A 504 1.63 27.66 39.90
CA SER A 504 2.39 28.05 38.71
C SER A 504 3.60 27.15 38.46
N ILE A 505 4.40 26.88 39.50
CA ILE A 505 5.59 26.02 39.39
C ILE A 505 5.17 24.57 39.11
N MET A 506 4.12 24.08 39.78
CA MET A 506 3.56 22.75 39.51
C MET A 506 3.05 22.62 38.07
N ALA A 507 2.31 23.61 37.57
CA ALA A 507 1.81 23.59 36.20
C ALA A 507 2.97 23.62 35.19
N LEU A 508 3.98 24.47 35.40
CA LEU A 508 5.15 24.56 34.54
C LEU A 508 5.93 23.24 34.51
N ALA A 509 6.18 22.61 35.65
CA ALA A 509 6.85 21.31 35.73
C ALA A 509 6.07 20.22 34.97
N ASN A 510 4.74 20.17 35.13
CA ASN A 510 3.89 19.24 34.40
C ASN A 510 3.92 19.50 32.88
N GLY A 511 3.93 20.76 32.46
CA GLY A 511 4.01 21.16 31.05
C GLY A 511 5.33 20.79 30.39
N LEU A 512 6.44 21.00 31.10
CA LEU A 512 7.78 20.57 30.67
C LEU A 512 7.87 19.04 30.58
N TYR A 513 7.36 18.32 31.58
CA TYR A 513 7.33 16.86 31.55
C TYR A 513 6.59 16.32 30.32
N LEU A 514 5.37 16.80 30.08
CA LEU A 514 4.54 16.32 28.97
C LEU A 514 5.10 16.73 27.61
N SER A 515 5.58 17.96 27.45
CA SER A 515 6.19 18.39 26.19
C SER A 515 7.46 17.59 25.87
N SER A 516 8.31 17.34 26.88
CA SER A 516 9.54 16.55 26.73
C SER A 516 9.26 15.10 26.34
N HIS A 517 8.30 14.47 27.01
CA HIS A 517 7.90 13.10 26.66
C HIS A 517 7.26 13.05 25.25
N ASN A 518 6.41 14.01 24.91
CA ASN A 518 5.78 14.03 23.60
C ASN A 518 6.80 14.26 22.47
N ALA A 519 7.86 15.03 22.73
CA ALA A 519 9.01 15.14 21.85
C ALA A 519 9.76 13.81 21.69
N PHE A 520 10.01 13.09 22.80
CA PHE A 520 10.62 11.77 22.77
C PHE A 520 9.80 10.74 21.98
N ARG A 521 8.47 10.82 22.03
CA ARG A 521 7.55 9.98 21.23
C ARG A 521 7.50 10.33 19.74
N GLY A 522 8.10 11.45 19.33
CA GLY A 522 8.04 11.93 17.95
C GLY A 522 6.67 12.46 17.52
N LEU A 523 5.86 12.98 18.46
CA LEU A 523 4.57 13.60 18.12
C LEU A 523 4.77 14.90 17.32
N PRO A 524 3.75 15.35 16.54
CA PRO A 524 3.84 16.59 15.76
C PRO A 524 4.16 17.79 16.66
N LYS A 525 5.00 18.72 16.17
CA LYS A 525 5.42 19.92 16.93
C LYS A 525 4.25 20.71 17.51
N GLY A 526 3.11 20.77 16.81
CA GLY A 526 1.89 21.42 17.29
C GLY A 526 1.30 20.78 18.56
N ALA A 527 1.35 19.46 18.71
CA ALA A 527 0.87 18.76 19.90
C ALA A 527 1.80 18.99 21.11
N ILE A 528 3.12 19.05 20.86
CA ILE A 528 4.13 19.33 21.88
C ILE A 528 3.94 20.76 22.43
N ILE A 529 3.77 21.73 21.53
CA ILE A 529 3.54 23.14 21.89
C ILE A 529 2.19 23.30 22.61
N GLY A 530 1.12 22.67 22.10
CA GLY A 530 -0.19 22.72 22.75
C GLY A 530 -0.19 22.15 24.17
N ASN A 531 0.54 21.06 24.40
CA ASN A 531 0.66 20.46 25.73
C ASN A 531 1.51 21.30 26.70
N PHE A 532 2.43 22.13 26.21
CA PHE A 532 3.16 23.09 27.03
C PHE A 532 2.26 24.28 27.45
N PHE A 533 1.55 24.91 26.49
CA PHE A 533 0.67 26.04 26.77
C PHE A 533 -0.55 25.68 27.64
N ARG A 534 -0.95 24.40 27.64
CA ARG A 534 -1.95 23.85 28.55
C ARG A 534 -1.68 24.18 30.02
N SER A 535 -0.41 24.15 30.42
CA SER A 535 -0.01 24.42 31.81
C SER A 535 -0.33 25.85 32.24
N ILE A 536 -0.15 26.82 31.35
CA ILE A 536 -0.45 28.24 31.63
C ILE A 536 -1.96 28.42 31.84
N LEU A 537 -2.78 27.82 30.96
CA LEU A 537 -4.23 27.88 31.06
C LEU A 537 -4.81 27.10 32.26
N SER A 538 -4.04 26.16 32.83
CA SER A 538 -4.49 25.39 33.99
C SER A 538 -4.33 26.11 35.34
N ILE A 539 -3.48 27.14 35.41
CA ILE A 539 -3.21 27.87 36.67
C ILE A 539 -4.48 28.58 37.19
N PRO A 540 -5.18 29.41 36.40
CA PRO A 540 -6.42 30.05 36.86
C PRO A 540 -7.48 29.02 37.26
N LEU A 541 -7.57 27.92 36.51
CA LEU A 541 -8.56 26.87 36.76
C LEU A 541 -8.25 26.08 38.04
N ALA A 542 -6.98 25.82 38.35
CA ALA A 542 -6.57 25.16 39.59
C ALA A 542 -6.95 25.99 40.81
N ILE A 543 -6.80 27.31 40.73
CA ILE A 543 -7.18 28.24 41.79
C ILE A 543 -8.69 28.25 42.00
N VAL A 544 -9.48 28.32 40.91
CA VAL A 544 -10.95 28.22 40.98
C VAL A 544 -11.38 26.90 41.61
N TYR A 545 -10.74 25.78 41.26
CA TYR A 545 -11.01 24.48 41.87
C TYR A 545 -10.64 24.44 43.35
N SER A 546 -9.53 25.07 43.75
CA SER A 546 -9.09 25.16 45.14
C SER A 546 -10.11 25.93 45.99
N PHE A 547 -10.53 27.12 45.54
CA PHE A 547 -11.57 27.91 46.23
C PHE A 547 -12.92 27.21 46.26
N GLY A 548 -13.32 26.54 45.18
CA GLY A 548 -14.56 25.77 45.14
C GLY A 548 -14.55 24.60 46.13
N ALA A 549 -13.43 23.89 46.23
CA ALA A 549 -13.25 22.82 47.21
C ALA A 549 -13.28 23.37 48.65
N GLU A 550 -12.64 24.51 48.90
CA GLU A 550 -12.67 25.21 50.18
C GLU A 550 -14.10 25.54 50.63
N ALA A 551 -14.91 26.13 49.73
CA ALA A 551 -16.30 26.47 50.00
C ALA A 551 -17.15 25.24 50.31
N ILE A 552 -16.97 24.14 49.57
CA ILE A 552 -17.70 22.89 49.80
C ILE A 552 -17.32 22.28 51.16
N PHE A 553 -16.03 22.22 51.49
CA PHE A 553 -15.58 21.68 52.77
C PHE A 553 -16.00 22.56 53.96
N GLY A 554 -16.04 23.88 53.76
CA GLY A 554 -16.60 24.83 54.71
C GLY A 554 -18.10 24.60 54.97
N MET A 555 -18.89 24.36 53.92
CA MET A 555 -20.33 24.04 54.05
C MET A 555 -20.59 22.70 54.76
N ILE A 556 -19.68 21.72 54.61
CA ILE A 556 -19.78 20.40 55.26
C ILE A 556 -19.27 20.46 56.73
N GLY A 557 -18.68 21.57 57.16
CA GLY A 557 -18.21 21.76 58.54
C GLY A 557 -16.90 21.03 58.86
N ILE A 558 -16.07 20.73 57.85
CA ILE A 558 -14.77 20.08 58.05
C ILE A 558 -13.77 21.11 58.60
N ALA A 559 -13.19 20.85 59.78
CA ALA A 559 -12.12 21.69 60.34
C ALA A 559 -10.78 21.46 59.61
N ASN A 560 -9.91 22.47 59.57
CA ASN A 560 -8.57 22.43 58.94
C ASN A 560 -8.59 22.14 57.43
N VAL A 561 -9.52 22.76 56.70
CA VAL A 561 -9.65 22.65 55.24
C VAL A 561 -8.34 22.96 54.50
N GLU A 562 -7.57 23.94 54.98
CA GLU A 562 -6.27 24.33 54.42
C GLU A 562 -5.26 23.16 54.37
N VAL A 563 -5.22 22.33 55.42
CA VAL A 563 -4.33 21.16 55.48
C VAL A 563 -4.74 20.09 54.48
N ILE A 564 -6.04 19.92 54.27
CA ILE A 564 -6.58 18.98 53.27
C ILE A 564 -6.29 19.49 51.86
N LEU A 565 -6.51 20.78 51.60
CA LEU A 565 -6.22 21.42 50.31
C LEU A 565 -4.73 21.38 49.96
N GLN A 566 -3.83 21.64 50.92
CA GLN A 566 -2.38 21.50 50.72
C GLN A 566 -1.99 20.07 50.32
N LYS A 567 -2.57 19.07 51.00
CA LYS A 567 -2.33 17.65 50.67
C LYS A 567 -2.87 17.32 49.27
N SER A 568 -4.05 17.84 48.92
CA SER A 568 -4.70 17.64 47.64
C SER A 568 -4.22 18.57 46.50
N ALA A 569 -3.27 19.47 46.74
CA ALA A 569 -2.83 20.49 45.78
C ALA A 569 -2.37 19.88 44.44
N ALA A 570 -1.64 18.76 44.50
CA ALA A 570 -1.22 18.04 43.30
C ALA A 570 -2.40 17.49 42.49
N ILE A 571 -3.43 16.95 43.16
CA ILE A 571 -4.64 16.42 42.53
C ILE A 571 -5.47 17.56 41.91
N ILE A 572 -5.62 18.69 42.61
CA ILE A 572 -6.33 19.87 42.10
C ILE A 572 -5.64 20.43 40.85
N SER A 573 -4.31 20.60 40.91
CA SER A 573 -3.50 21.04 39.77
C SER A 573 -3.61 20.08 38.57
N LYS A 574 -3.58 18.76 38.84
CA LYS A 574 -3.77 17.71 37.83
C LYS A 574 -5.16 17.76 37.19
N ALA A 575 -6.22 17.87 37.99
CA ALA A 575 -7.61 17.94 37.51
C ALA A 575 -7.84 19.17 36.62
N ALA A 576 -7.31 20.33 37.02
CA ALA A 576 -7.36 21.55 36.21
C ALA A 576 -6.60 21.37 34.88
N SER A 577 -5.38 20.82 34.94
CA SER A 577 -4.59 20.60 33.72
C SER A 577 -5.25 19.63 32.75
N ASP A 578 -5.83 18.52 33.24
CA ASP A 578 -6.54 17.55 32.40
C ASP A 578 -7.88 18.08 31.87
N THR A 579 -8.56 18.99 32.58
CA THR A 579 -9.77 19.66 32.07
C THR A 579 -9.44 20.49 30.83
N VAL A 580 -8.41 21.34 30.91
CA VAL A 580 -7.91 22.11 29.76
C VAL A 580 -7.46 21.17 28.64
N ALA A 581 -6.79 20.07 29.01
CA ALA A 581 -6.38 19.04 28.06
C ALA A 581 -7.56 18.43 27.30
N GLY A 582 -8.65 18.11 28.01
CA GLY A 582 -9.86 17.55 27.42
C GLY A 582 -10.52 18.50 26.42
N MET A 583 -10.49 19.82 26.71
CA MET A 583 -11.00 20.84 25.78
C MET A 583 -10.13 20.97 24.52
N ILE A 584 -8.81 21.12 24.68
CA ILE A 584 -7.89 21.31 23.54
C ILE A 584 -7.81 20.04 22.68
N GLU A 585 -7.61 18.87 23.27
CA GLU A 585 -7.52 17.63 22.48
C GLU A 585 -8.89 17.18 21.98
N GLY A 586 -9.99 17.40 22.71
CA GLY A 586 -11.33 17.05 22.24
C GLY A 586 -11.76 17.86 21.02
N THR A 587 -11.37 19.14 20.95
CA THR A 587 -11.59 19.97 19.75
C THR A 587 -10.70 19.54 18.58
N ALA A 588 -9.44 19.16 18.86
CA ALA A 588 -8.54 18.63 17.85
C ALA A 588 -9.01 17.28 17.28
N ASP A 589 -9.42 16.34 18.14
CA ASP A 589 -9.96 15.03 17.73
C ASP A 589 -11.27 15.20 16.95
N ARG A 590 -12.13 16.15 17.33
CA ARG A 590 -13.33 16.52 16.56
C ARG A 590 -12.95 16.98 15.15
N TYR A 591 -11.99 17.89 15.02
CA TYR A 591 -11.55 18.39 13.72
C TYR A 591 -10.93 17.27 12.88
N HIS A 592 -10.11 16.42 13.49
CA HIS A 592 -9.51 15.26 12.82
C HIS A 592 -10.59 14.31 12.29
N ASN A 593 -11.57 13.93 13.11
CA ASN A 593 -12.67 13.05 12.70
C ASN A 593 -13.45 13.66 11.53
N ILE A 594 -13.84 14.94 11.62
CA ILE A 594 -14.54 15.63 10.52
C ILE A 594 -13.70 15.60 9.24
N LYS A 595 -12.40 15.90 9.33
CA LYS A 595 -11.50 15.92 8.17
C LYS A 595 -11.40 14.55 7.49
N VAL A 596 -11.21 13.48 8.27
CA VAL A 596 -11.17 12.13 7.70
C VAL A 596 -12.50 11.79 7.02
N ARG A 597 -13.63 12.13 7.65
CA ARG A 597 -14.95 11.89 7.04
C ARG A 597 -15.19 12.72 5.77
N LEU A 598 -14.70 13.95 5.72
CA LEU A 598 -14.77 14.78 4.52
C LEU A 598 -14.04 14.10 3.35
N ASN A 599 -12.85 13.55 3.59
CA ASN A 599 -12.13 12.80 2.56
C ASN A 599 -12.92 11.56 2.11
N ASP A 600 -13.44 10.75 3.05
CA ASP A 600 -14.22 9.55 2.72
C ASP A 600 -15.45 9.89 1.84
N TYR A 601 -16.19 10.94 2.19
CA TYR A 601 -17.34 11.40 1.39
C TYR A 601 -16.91 12.00 0.05
N GLN A 602 -15.83 12.77 0.00
CA GLN A 602 -15.30 13.34 -1.25
C GLN A 602 -14.89 12.25 -2.24
N ASP A 603 -14.25 11.18 -1.77
CA ASP A 603 -13.86 10.07 -2.63
C ASP A 603 -15.08 9.34 -3.20
N ARG A 604 -16.13 9.12 -2.39
CA ARG A 604 -17.39 8.54 -2.86
C ARG A 604 -18.17 9.46 -3.80
N LEU A 605 -18.15 10.77 -3.56
CA LEU A 605 -18.78 11.73 -4.47
C LEU A 605 -18.05 11.86 -5.80
N ARG A 606 -16.72 11.84 -5.81
CA ARG A 606 -15.95 11.79 -7.06
C ARG A 606 -16.28 10.54 -7.87
N GLN A 607 -16.38 9.39 -7.22
CA GLN A 607 -16.82 8.16 -7.88
C GLN A 607 -18.23 8.30 -8.46
N LEU A 608 -19.16 8.85 -7.67
CA LEU A 608 -20.53 9.11 -8.11
C LEU A 608 -20.59 10.02 -9.34
N PHE A 609 -19.89 11.16 -9.31
CA PHE A 609 -19.88 12.12 -10.42
C PHE A 609 -19.19 11.55 -11.67
N ASN A 610 -18.09 10.81 -11.51
CA ASN A 610 -17.45 10.13 -12.65
C ASN A 610 -18.40 9.12 -13.31
N VAL A 611 -19.12 8.33 -12.51
CA VAL A 611 -20.11 7.37 -13.02
C VAL A 611 -21.27 8.10 -13.71
N TYR A 612 -21.72 9.21 -13.13
CA TYR A 612 -22.74 10.05 -13.75
C TYR A 612 -22.29 10.57 -15.11
N SER A 613 -21.07 11.11 -15.21
CA SER A 613 -20.51 11.58 -16.48
C SER A 613 -20.37 10.44 -17.50
N SER A 614 -19.96 9.24 -17.08
CA SER A 614 -19.95 8.06 -17.97
C SER A 614 -21.35 7.71 -18.49
N LEU A 615 -22.37 7.75 -17.63
CA LEU A 615 -23.75 7.51 -18.05
C LEU A 615 -24.28 8.59 -19.01
N GLU A 616 -23.90 9.86 -18.79
CA GLU A 616 -24.26 10.98 -19.67
C GLU A 616 -23.60 10.85 -21.06
N MET A 617 -22.34 10.39 -21.12
CA MET A 617 -21.67 10.07 -22.37
C MET A 617 -22.30 8.88 -23.11
N MET A 618 -22.75 7.85 -22.38
CA MET A 618 -23.40 6.67 -22.97
C MET A 618 -24.83 6.94 -23.45
N PHE A 619 -25.54 7.89 -22.81
CA PHE A 619 -26.93 8.23 -23.13
C PHE A 619 -27.14 9.74 -23.29
N PRO A 620 -26.60 10.38 -24.34
CA PRO A 620 -26.70 11.84 -24.51
C PRO A 620 -28.15 12.34 -24.63
N ASP A 621 -29.02 11.52 -25.23
CA ASP A 621 -30.42 11.88 -25.51
C ASP A 621 -31.38 11.60 -24.35
N LYS A 622 -30.89 10.97 -23.27
CA LYS A 622 -31.71 10.63 -22.08
C LYS A 622 -31.11 11.25 -20.84
N LYS A 623 -31.94 11.84 -19.98
CA LYS A 623 -31.47 12.34 -18.68
C LYS A 623 -30.97 11.15 -17.84
N PRO A 624 -29.69 11.08 -17.45
CA PRO A 624 -29.16 9.96 -16.68
C PRO A 624 -29.90 9.76 -15.35
N LEU A 625 -30.38 10.86 -14.76
CA LEU A 625 -31.20 10.86 -13.53
C LEU A 625 -32.58 10.21 -13.68
N GLU A 626 -33.11 10.07 -14.90
CA GLU A 626 -34.37 9.37 -15.16
C GLU A 626 -34.15 7.87 -15.28
N LEU A 627 -33.00 7.44 -15.81
CA LEU A 627 -32.58 6.03 -15.79
C LEU A 627 -32.45 5.50 -14.36
N LEU A 628 -32.04 6.35 -13.41
CA LEU A 628 -31.93 6.00 -11.99
C LEU A 628 -33.27 5.94 -11.23
N LYS A 629 -34.41 6.27 -11.85
CA LYS A 629 -35.73 6.23 -11.18
C LYS A 629 -36.43 4.87 -11.29
N SER A 630 -36.07 4.06 -12.27
CA SER A 630 -36.76 2.78 -12.52
C SER A 630 -35.77 1.67 -12.88
N PRO A 631 -35.73 0.55 -12.13
CA PRO A 631 -34.89 -0.59 -12.47
C PRO A 631 -35.34 -1.29 -13.75
N LYS A 632 -36.55 -1.01 -14.25
CA LYS A 632 -37.04 -1.56 -15.51
C LYS A 632 -36.41 -0.85 -16.71
N ASP A 633 -36.16 0.45 -16.62
CA ASP A 633 -35.55 1.20 -17.74
C ASP A 633 -34.06 0.85 -17.88
N VAL A 634 -33.32 0.72 -16.77
CA VAL A 634 -31.92 0.24 -16.81
C VAL A 634 -31.82 -1.21 -17.31
N ARG A 635 -32.75 -2.10 -16.93
CA ARG A 635 -32.78 -3.49 -17.43
C ARG A 635 -33.29 -3.62 -18.87
N SER A 636 -34.14 -2.69 -19.33
CA SER A 636 -34.61 -2.63 -20.72
C SER A 636 -33.51 -2.17 -21.67
N THR A 637 -32.48 -1.53 -21.13
CA THR A 637 -31.28 -1.15 -21.86
C THR A 637 -30.40 -2.39 -21.92
N GLN A 638 -30.27 -3.04 -23.08
CA GLN A 638 -29.44 -4.25 -23.30
C GLN A 638 -27.93 -4.03 -23.07
N ASN A 639 -27.53 -2.95 -22.40
CA ASN A 639 -26.15 -2.54 -22.25
C ASN A 639 -25.60 -2.96 -20.87
N ALA A 640 -24.75 -3.98 -20.86
CA ALA A 640 -24.17 -4.55 -19.64
C ALA A 640 -23.37 -3.51 -18.82
N GLU A 641 -22.73 -2.55 -19.51
CA GLU A 641 -21.94 -1.49 -18.88
C GLU A 641 -22.80 -0.54 -18.03
N ALA A 642 -24.01 -0.19 -18.50
CA ALA A 642 -24.92 0.67 -17.76
C ALA A 642 -25.42 0.01 -16.46
N LEU A 643 -25.61 -1.31 -16.48
CA LEU A 643 -25.98 -2.09 -15.29
C LEU A 643 -24.84 -2.11 -14.26
N ASP A 644 -23.59 -2.20 -14.70
CA ASP A 644 -22.43 -2.17 -13.81
C ASP A 644 -22.19 -0.78 -13.22
N LEU A 645 -22.36 0.29 -14.01
CA LEU A 645 -22.34 1.67 -13.51
C LEU A 645 -23.44 1.90 -12.46
N GLY A 646 -24.65 1.39 -12.67
CA GLY A 646 -25.74 1.43 -11.69
C GLY A 646 -25.40 0.73 -10.36
N LYS A 647 -24.68 -0.40 -10.41
CA LYS A 647 -24.17 -1.07 -9.20
C LYS A 647 -23.19 -0.18 -8.44
N ILE A 648 -22.30 0.56 -9.12
CA ILE A 648 -21.34 1.46 -8.46
C ILE A 648 -22.06 2.59 -7.71
N ILE A 649 -23.14 3.13 -8.27
CA ILE A 649 -23.97 4.15 -7.58
C ILE A 649 -24.63 3.56 -6.33
N LEU A 650 -25.17 2.34 -6.44
CA LEU A 650 -25.75 1.63 -5.30
C LEU A 650 -24.72 1.43 -4.18
N ILE A 651 -23.51 0.96 -4.53
CA ILE A 651 -22.40 0.77 -3.58
C ILE A 651 -22.05 2.07 -2.88
N SER A 652 -21.89 3.14 -3.67
CA SER A 652 -21.56 4.47 -3.13
C SER A 652 -22.63 4.95 -2.16
N SER A 653 -23.91 4.69 -2.45
CA SER A 653 -25.04 5.08 -1.59
C SER A 653 -25.12 4.23 -0.31
N LEU A 654 -24.85 2.92 -0.40
CA LEU A 654 -24.75 2.03 0.76
C LEU A 654 -23.58 2.41 1.68
N ASP A 655 -22.44 2.79 1.11
CA ASP A 655 -21.29 3.28 1.85
C ASP A 655 -21.60 4.60 2.56
N MET A 656 -22.29 5.52 1.90
CA MET A 656 -22.71 6.79 2.50
C MET A 656 -23.72 6.59 3.64
N LEU A 657 -24.66 5.64 3.49
CA LEU A 657 -25.54 5.17 4.58
C LEU A 657 -24.72 4.62 5.75
N TYR A 658 -23.73 3.77 5.47
CA TYR A 658 -22.84 3.22 6.49
C TYR A 658 -22.05 4.33 7.20
N PHE A 659 -21.49 5.29 6.47
CA PHE A 659 -20.79 6.44 7.03
C PHE A 659 -21.71 7.24 7.95
N TRP A 660 -22.91 7.57 7.49
CA TRP A 660 -23.88 8.34 8.26
C TRP A 660 -24.24 7.68 9.60
N MET A 661 -24.34 6.34 9.61
CA MET A 661 -24.78 5.57 10.77
C MET A 661 -23.65 5.17 11.73
N TYR A 662 -22.48 4.79 11.21
CA TYR A 662 -21.38 4.19 11.99
C TYR A 662 -20.11 5.03 12.09
N GLN A 663 -19.96 6.09 11.31
CA GLN A 663 -18.70 6.83 11.30
C GLN A 663 -18.78 8.11 12.17
N PRO A 664 -17.80 8.33 13.08
CA PRO A 664 -17.79 9.49 13.97
C PRO A 664 -17.85 10.80 13.18
N ARG A 665 -18.71 11.73 13.61
CA ARG A 665 -18.89 13.06 12.98
C ARG A 665 -19.29 13.06 11.49
N ALA A 666 -19.68 11.93 10.89
CA ALA A 666 -20.09 11.84 9.49
C ALA A 666 -21.24 12.80 9.14
N ARG A 667 -22.26 12.90 10.01
CA ARG A 667 -23.39 13.84 9.85
C ARG A 667 -22.96 15.30 9.76
N SER A 668 -21.89 15.68 10.45
CA SER A 668 -21.34 17.05 10.38
C SER A 668 -20.54 17.28 9.10
N ALA A 669 -19.77 16.27 8.66
CA ALA A 669 -18.98 16.35 7.44
C ALA A 669 -19.86 16.45 6.19
N ILE A 670 -20.88 15.61 6.06
CA ILE A 670 -21.75 15.63 4.88
C ILE A 670 -22.55 16.93 4.77
N ARG A 671 -22.97 17.55 5.89
CA ARG A 671 -23.59 18.89 5.90
C ARG A 671 -22.66 19.95 5.32
N GLN A 672 -21.39 19.94 5.72
CA GLN A 672 -20.39 20.87 5.17
C GLN A 672 -20.14 20.63 3.69
N LEU A 673 -20.14 19.36 3.28
CA LEU A 673 -19.88 18.98 1.90
C LEU A 673 -21.05 19.37 0.99
N VAL A 674 -22.28 19.01 1.36
CA VAL A 674 -23.49 19.40 0.60
C VAL A 674 -23.59 20.92 0.46
N ALA A 675 -23.22 21.68 1.50
CA ALA A 675 -23.16 23.14 1.42
C ALA A 675 -22.18 23.67 0.35
N SER A 676 -21.13 22.91 0.03
CA SER A 676 -20.13 23.27 -0.99
C SER A 676 -20.45 22.80 -2.42
N LEU A 677 -21.44 21.90 -2.58
CA LEU A 677 -21.84 21.39 -3.90
C LEU A 677 -22.69 22.41 -4.67
N SER A 678 -22.57 22.41 -6.00
CA SER A 678 -23.46 23.17 -6.90
C SER A 678 -24.90 22.65 -6.86
N GLU A 679 -25.87 23.41 -7.37
CA GLU A 679 -27.27 22.96 -7.40
C GLU A 679 -27.48 21.66 -8.21
N GLU A 680 -26.74 21.53 -9.31
CA GLU A 680 -26.75 20.33 -10.16
C GLU A 680 -26.14 19.13 -9.41
N GLU A 681 -24.96 19.32 -8.81
CA GLU A 681 -24.28 18.29 -8.02
C GLU A 681 -25.13 17.84 -6.82
N ARG A 682 -25.80 18.78 -6.13
CA ARG A 682 -26.74 18.46 -5.04
C ARG A 682 -27.90 17.61 -5.56
N THR A 683 -28.47 17.97 -6.70
CA THR A 683 -29.58 17.23 -7.31
C THR A 683 -29.16 15.80 -7.66
N ILE A 684 -27.98 15.63 -8.26
CA ILE A 684 -27.39 14.32 -8.59
C ILE A 684 -27.18 13.51 -7.30
N PHE A 685 -26.55 14.11 -6.30
CA PHE A 685 -26.27 13.46 -5.01
C PHE A 685 -27.55 12.98 -4.32
N PHE A 686 -28.56 13.83 -4.15
CA PHE A 686 -29.78 13.43 -3.44
C PHE A 686 -30.56 12.36 -4.20
N LYS A 687 -30.67 12.46 -5.52
CA LYS A 687 -31.32 11.44 -6.34
C LYS A 687 -30.57 10.11 -6.33
N SER A 688 -29.24 10.12 -6.26
CA SER A 688 -28.49 8.87 -6.16
C SER A 688 -28.80 8.12 -4.88
N GLN A 689 -29.07 8.84 -3.78
CA GLN A 689 -29.43 8.20 -2.49
C GLN A 689 -30.81 7.53 -2.55
N GLU A 690 -31.76 8.03 -3.35
CA GLU A 690 -33.12 7.46 -3.50
C GLU A 690 -33.09 6.01 -4.02
N ILE A 691 -32.01 5.56 -4.65
CA ILE A 691 -31.81 4.15 -5.04
C ILE A 691 -31.92 3.20 -3.84
N LEU A 692 -31.62 3.67 -2.63
CA LEU A 692 -31.80 2.92 -1.39
C LEU A 692 -33.27 2.64 -1.03
N GLU A 693 -34.24 3.14 -1.80
CA GLU A 693 -35.65 2.73 -1.68
C GLU A 693 -35.92 1.37 -2.35
N TRP A 694 -35.01 0.90 -3.22
CA TRP A 694 -35.18 -0.33 -4.00
C TRP A 694 -34.88 -1.59 -3.19
N GLN A 695 -35.62 -1.78 -2.09
CA GLN A 695 -35.42 -2.88 -1.15
C GLN A 695 -35.38 -4.26 -1.80
N LYS A 696 -36.25 -4.55 -2.77
CA LYS A 696 -36.26 -5.86 -3.45
C LYS A 696 -34.96 -6.12 -4.23
N THR A 697 -34.48 -5.14 -5.00
CA THR A 697 -33.27 -5.25 -5.81
C THR A 697 -32.04 -5.37 -4.92
N ILE A 698 -31.96 -4.56 -3.86
CA ILE A 698 -30.83 -4.56 -2.93
C ILE A 698 -30.78 -5.86 -2.14
N SER A 699 -31.91 -6.34 -1.62
CA SER A 699 -31.98 -7.63 -0.94
C SER A 699 -31.52 -8.79 -1.82
N LEU A 700 -31.94 -8.83 -3.10
CA LEU A 700 -31.50 -9.84 -4.05
C LEU A 700 -30.00 -9.77 -4.33
N LEU A 701 -29.42 -8.57 -4.44
CA LEU A 701 -27.97 -8.41 -4.61
C LEU A 701 -27.20 -8.96 -3.41
N PHE A 702 -27.65 -8.67 -2.19
CA PHE A 702 -27.04 -9.21 -0.97
C PHE A 702 -27.08 -10.74 -0.94
N VAL A 703 -28.23 -11.34 -1.30
CA VAL A 703 -28.41 -12.80 -1.37
C VAL A 703 -27.53 -13.42 -2.46
N ASN A 704 -27.34 -12.75 -3.60
CA ASN A 704 -26.50 -13.20 -4.71
C ASN A 704 -24.99 -13.03 -4.46
N GLY A 705 -24.57 -12.80 -3.22
CA GLY A 705 -23.16 -12.80 -2.84
C GLY A 705 -22.45 -11.45 -2.97
N PHE A 706 -23.18 -10.33 -3.10
CA PHE A 706 -22.60 -8.99 -3.24
C PHE A 706 -21.64 -8.60 -2.09
N ILE A 707 -21.87 -9.10 -0.86
CA ILE A 707 -21.00 -8.87 0.33
C ILE A 707 -20.39 -10.20 0.84
N GLY A 708 -20.40 -11.24 0.01
CA GLY A 708 -19.94 -12.59 0.38
C GLY A 708 -20.92 -13.35 1.29
N GLN A 709 -20.45 -14.44 1.90
CA GLN A 709 -21.30 -15.42 2.60
C GLN A 709 -21.96 -14.89 3.89
N ASN A 710 -21.43 -13.81 4.49
CA ASN A 710 -21.94 -13.19 5.71
C ASN A 710 -22.93 -12.03 5.45
N PHE A 711 -23.75 -12.12 4.39
CA PHE A 711 -24.64 -11.03 3.95
C PHE A 711 -25.76 -10.70 4.93
N SER A 712 -26.15 -11.61 5.83
CA SER A 712 -27.30 -11.48 6.73
C SER A 712 -27.23 -10.24 7.62
N ARG A 713 -26.06 -9.94 8.19
CA ARG A 713 -25.85 -8.77 9.05
C ARG A 713 -25.93 -7.47 8.26
N GLY A 714 -25.34 -7.44 7.06
CA GLY A 714 -25.38 -6.27 6.18
C GLY A 714 -26.81 -5.98 5.70
N LEU A 715 -27.55 -7.03 5.33
CA LEU A 715 -28.93 -6.91 4.88
C LEU A 715 -29.84 -6.40 6.00
N ALA A 716 -29.72 -6.96 7.20
CA ALA A 716 -30.48 -6.49 8.37
C ALA A 716 -30.15 -5.03 8.72
N PHE A 717 -28.89 -4.61 8.59
CA PHE A 717 -28.51 -3.21 8.79
C PHE A 717 -29.19 -2.29 7.78
N TYR A 718 -29.12 -2.62 6.48
CA TYR A 718 -29.75 -1.84 5.43
C TYR A 718 -31.26 -1.72 5.63
N LEU A 719 -31.96 -2.84 5.87
CA LEU A 719 -33.42 -2.83 6.03
C LEU A 719 -33.89 -2.01 7.23
N ASN A 720 -33.14 -2.05 8.34
CA ASN A 720 -33.50 -1.31 9.56
C ASN A 720 -33.17 0.18 9.51
N ARG A 721 -32.16 0.60 8.74
CA ARG A 721 -31.58 1.95 8.83
C ARG A 721 -31.71 2.80 7.58
N SER A 722 -31.98 2.20 6.42
CA SER A 722 -32.15 2.93 5.15
C SER A 722 -33.22 4.01 5.23
N LYS A 723 -34.38 3.71 5.81
CA LYS A 723 -35.48 4.68 5.96
C LYS A 723 -35.09 5.89 6.81
N GLU A 724 -34.52 5.66 7.99
CA GLU A 724 -34.02 6.73 8.89
C GLU A 724 -32.98 7.63 8.18
N TYR A 725 -32.10 7.03 7.37
CA TYR A 725 -31.12 7.77 6.59
C TYR A 725 -31.76 8.61 5.48
N LEU A 726 -32.67 8.03 4.71
CA LEU A 726 -33.34 8.73 3.61
C LEU A 726 -34.18 9.90 4.11
N ASP A 727 -34.89 9.74 5.22
CA ASP A 727 -35.65 10.83 5.85
C ASP A 727 -34.69 11.97 6.27
N ALA A 728 -33.53 11.63 6.86
CA ALA A 728 -32.52 12.62 7.19
C ALA A 728 -31.87 13.30 5.96
N MET A 729 -31.76 12.61 4.82
CA MET A 729 -31.30 13.20 3.56
C MET A 729 -32.35 14.15 2.97
N ARG A 730 -33.63 13.84 3.10
CA ARG A 730 -34.73 14.73 2.69
C ARG A 730 -34.76 16.01 3.53
N ASP A 731 -34.59 15.90 4.85
CA ASP A 731 -34.44 17.06 5.72
C ASP A 731 -33.23 17.92 5.35
N LEU A 732 -32.11 17.28 4.99
CA LEU A 732 -30.89 17.96 4.55
C LEU A 732 -31.08 18.70 3.23
N LYS A 733 -31.90 18.18 2.31
CA LYS A 733 -32.21 18.81 1.02
C LYS A 733 -33.00 20.11 1.16
N ASN A 734 -33.79 20.24 2.23
CA ASN A 734 -34.65 21.39 2.51
C ASN A 734 -33.95 22.50 3.32
N LEU A 735 -32.68 22.31 3.67
CA LEU A 735 -31.79 23.26 4.34
C LEU A 735 -30.87 23.95 3.33
#